data_AF-A0A2E5RLQ1-F1
#
_entry.id   AF-A0A2E5RLQ1-F1
#
_cell.length_a   1.000
_cell.length_b   1.000
_cell.length_c   1.000
_cell.angle_alpha   90.00
_cell.angle_beta   90.00
_cell.angle_gamma   90.00
#
_symmetry.space_group_name_H-M   'P 1'
#
loop_
_entity.id
_entity.type
_entity.pdbx_description
1 polymer ?
#
loop_
_entity_poly.entity_id
_entity_poly.type
_entity_poly.pdbx_seq_one_letter_code
_entity_poly.pdbx_strand_id
1 'polypeptide(L)'
;MKKIFAILCVLATQIGFAQSDYTFTTSKEYFNEAYEHFGQEEYKEAFASFEKINKSDTLYELAQLNKLICEFTSEYYKSAVKTGTKMIKEGSQYSAEAYYYKINGLIQIKEFENVSKCIDEGSIEYPLYKFRFEYLRAKMLEEQEKYEEAKEILQSIIIQHPHHSASHLLLAQIMGDEGGEIQAILGFQMAIISNRNSNSLKEAFRGMNDMMQSNFEINREKEDNKEYKQINSLISSGLALKADYKTDIPLRYISNAVTDLIFKQFSYKSKSDDFTMKYYGKFLNEIKNKGLEKGYILYVMSVINNPYVKKVISTYKNNFDAFEKFNTEYWENQINSNKFKVNGEIDERDYIMDSRGILKAFGKINKKDFREGKWTYLYPSGKISAETEYNEKGKLIGENIWYSQDGYIKESGIYKDGVLNGHAYFTRDNGCSNYGGEFLDGELNGEIKIYNSQGIFYLLKNFKENKLDGKVQEFYTNGELYSEVNVVKGLNEGNLYVFGPLGDTLKIINYSKGKPTGSYIEYHINGNIASEGKFKGGQRYGTWKDYYYDGSLAYKYNYKGGSFHGDYVQFDKKGDTLVYRTYNNGLLHGVDKDYTNDNRVLWEHVFKKGKLKKYYNYGPNGELLSSGKKEYVLNDRFGYKYIEGTKKGNKFHGEYTVYFKNGNVSEKRNYVKGVLSGEYKEYYSWGGIDQEMYYKDDKLHGEYKSYYDNGKKHAEGQYVEGEKAGLWKYYHPNGNLYKEVYFIDGKSDGHVTIYSITGEKRSNYFYKGDVLYKTEVFDKDGNVICDIKTPQGKGEYVFKSTAGHLYLKSKLDGGEHHGTKTFYYPNGQTLEKSQKNYGESHGMYRSYFPDGSLKEEGEYVYGKRKGEWKTYHHNGKLAYKAFYELDVAQDSVMRYYISGGIKEITYYDKNGDVIGEKYFHPNGALNSFAPMEGDFTHGEFCNYDAFGKIVIKRKYNGGEMVAYSYLKNGKLIEPIVINGNGDIKTYFDDGNVASSYSEKNGLYEGPYKRMHSNGKPWIEANYLNNNHHGDYKAYYEDGTLRYEASYNYGRLHGIQKKYNKKGVLLSEITYNQDVKDGLAKFYDDKGNLLYVLKYKDDVVIEVDLR
;
A
#
# COMPACT_ATOMS: atom_id res chain seq x y z
N MET A 1 12.83 14.87 -38.08
CA MET A 1 13.59 14.40 -39.26
C MET A 1 14.52 13.25 -38.85
N LYS A 2 14.12 12.04 -39.24
CA LYS A 2 14.81 10.73 -39.32
C LYS A 2 16.23 10.56 -38.74
N LYS A 3 16.36 9.46 -37.97
CA LYS A 3 17.54 8.73 -37.46
C LYS A 3 17.98 9.07 -36.02
N ILE A 4 17.41 8.33 -35.06
CA ILE A 4 18.08 7.37 -34.16
C ILE A 4 16.94 6.62 -33.45
N PHE A 5 16.50 5.50 -34.01
CA PHE A 5 15.73 4.46 -33.31
C PHE A 5 15.78 3.20 -34.19
N ALA A 6 16.83 2.42 -34.00
CA ALA A 6 16.95 1.09 -34.54
C ALA A 6 17.96 0.35 -33.66
N ILE A 7 17.48 -0.61 -32.88
CA ILE A 7 18.03 -1.95 -32.61
C ILE A 7 17.33 -2.48 -31.36
N LEU A 8 16.31 -3.32 -31.57
CA LEU A 8 16.06 -4.61 -30.90
C LEU A 8 14.60 -5.05 -31.13
N CYS A 9 14.37 -5.87 -32.16
CA CYS A 9 13.24 -6.81 -32.24
C CYS A 9 13.42 -7.71 -33.47
N VAL A 10 13.77 -8.98 -33.26
CA VAL A 10 13.61 -10.17 -34.13
C VAL A 10 14.05 -11.36 -33.24
N LEU A 11 13.41 -12.52 -33.07
CA LEU A 11 12.14 -13.15 -33.47
C LEU A 11 12.07 -14.42 -32.59
N ALA A 12 10.88 -14.89 -32.22
CA ALA A 12 10.62 -16.33 -32.09
C ALA A 12 9.12 -16.58 -32.19
N THR A 13 8.69 -17.26 -33.26
CA THR A 13 7.36 -17.86 -33.37
C THR A 13 7.45 -19.38 -33.48
N GLN A 14 6.56 -20.00 -32.68
CA GLN A 14 5.86 -21.28 -32.83
C GLN A 14 6.57 -22.62 -32.58
N ILE A 15 6.15 -23.29 -31.49
CA ILE A 15 5.58 -24.65 -31.50
C ILE A 15 4.33 -24.65 -30.61
N GLY A 16 3.21 -25.17 -31.14
CA GLY A 16 1.90 -25.16 -30.50
C GLY A 16 1.74 -26.16 -29.35
N PHE A 17 1.21 -25.66 -28.24
CA PHE A 17 0.00 -26.16 -27.60
C PHE A 17 -0.88 -24.93 -27.38
N ALA A 18 -2.21 -25.06 -27.40
CA ALA A 18 -3.11 -23.99 -27.03
C ALA A 18 -2.91 -23.65 -25.53
N GLN A 19 -1.87 -22.89 -25.22
CA GLN A 19 -1.82 -22.04 -24.04
C GLN A 19 -2.70 -20.85 -24.39
N SER A 20 -3.77 -20.65 -23.63
CA SER A 20 -4.46 -19.37 -23.58
C SER A 20 -3.42 -18.26 -23.44
N ASP A 21 -3.48 -17.28 -24.34
CA ASP A 21 -2.67 -16.06 -24.35
C ASP A 21 -2.95 -15.27 -23.06
N TYR A 22 -2.29 -15.64 -21.96
CA TYR A 22 -2.28 -14.90 -20.71
C TYR A 22 -1.11 -13.93 -20.69
N THR A 23 -1.09 -12.97 -21.62
CA THR A 23 -0.08 -11.91 -21.63
C THR A 23 -0.61 -10.69 -20.88
N PHE A 24 -0.07 -10.47 -19.68
CA PHE A 24 -0.31 -9.28 -18.86
C PHE A 24 0.53 -8.10 -19.37
N THR A 25 -0.10 -6.93 -19.53
CA THR A 25 0.58 -5.68 -19.88
C THR A 25 0.86 -4.86 -18.61
N THR A 26 2.14 -4.62 -18.34
CA THR A 26 2.67 -3.82 -17.23
C THR A 26 2.45 -2.32 -17.47
N SER A 27 2.48 -1.51 -16.41
CA SER A 27 2.45 -0.04 -16.52
C SER A 27 3.58 0.52 -17.39
N LYS A 28 4.76 -0.14 -17.37
CA LYS A 28 5.89 0.22 -18.24
C LYS A 28 5.58 -0.04 -19.72
N GLU A 29 4.88 -1.14 -20.02
CA GLU A 29 4.46 -1.43 -21.40
C GLU A 29 3.40 -0.44 -21.87
N TYR A 30 2.41 -0.08 -21.05
CA TYR A 30 1.46 0.99 -21.39
C TYR A 30 2.16 2.35 -21.58
N PHE A 31 3.17 2.64 -20.78
CA PHE A 31 3.97 3.87 -20.92
C PHE A 31 4.72 3.88 -22.25
N ASN A 32 5.31 2.75 -22.66
CA ASN A 32 6.01 2.63 -23.94
C ASN A 32 5.03 2.65 -25.13
N GLU A 33 3.91 1.93 -25.03
CA GLU A 33 2.80 1.90 -26.00
C GLU A 33 2.30 3.33 -26.28
N ALA A 34 2.22 4.18 -25.24
CA ALA A 34 1.83 5.57 -25.39
C ALA A 34 2.77 6.36 -26.31
N TYR A 35 4.09 6.17 -26.20
CA TYR A 35 5.06 6.83 -27.08
C TYR A 35 5.11 6.23 -28.48
N GLU A 36 4.85 4.93 -28.62
CA GLU A 36 4.73 4.28 -29.93
C GLU A 36 3.56 4.87 -30.71
N HIS A 37 2.37 4.95 -30.10
CA HIS A 37 1.20 5.61 -30.68
C HIS A 37 1.47 7.08 -30.98
N PHE A 38 2.11 7.81 -30.05
CA PHE A 38 2.44 9.22 -30.27
C PHE A 38 3.38 9.42 -31.47
N GLY A 39 4.39 8.55 -31.63
CA GLY A 39 5.31 8.56 -32.77
C GLY A 39 4.65 8.21 -34.11
N GLN A 40 3.48 7.57 -34.07
CA GLN A 40 2.64 7.24 -35.22
C GLN A 40 1.52 8.28 -35.47
N GLU A 41 1.51 9.37 -34.69
CA GLU A 41 0.47 10.42 -34.72
C GLU A 41 -0.93 9.92 -34.28
N GLU A 42 -1.00 8.78 -33.58
CA GLU A 42 -2.21 8.19 -32.98
C GLU A 42 -2.45 8.77 -31.58
N TYR A 43 -2.74 10.08 -31.51
CA TYR A 43 -2.70 10.82 -30.25
C TYR A 43 -3.72 10.36 -29.20
N LYS A 44 -4.92 9.95 -29.62
CA LYS A 44 -5.96 9.52 -28.67
C LYS A 44 -5.59 8.20 -28.00
N GLU A 45 -5.00 7.29 -28.76
CA GLU A 45 -4.50 5.99 -28.34
C GLU A 45 -3.29 6.17 -27.41
N ALA A 46 -2.42 7.14 -27.71
CA ALA A 46 -1.34 7.54 -26.83
C ALA A 46 -1.85 8.03 -25.46
N PHE A 47 -2.84 8.95 -25.46
CA PHE A 47 -3.43 9.48 -24.24
C PHE A 47 -4.15 8.39 -23.43
N ALA A 48 -4.88 7.52 -24.11
CA ALA A 48 -5.56 6.38 -23.48
C ALA A 48 -4.55 5.43 -22.82
N SER A 49 -3.41 5.18 -23.46
CA SER A 49 -2.35 4.33 -22.92
C SER A 49 -1.74 4.90 -21.64
N PHE A 50 -1.49 6.21 -21.57
CA PHE A 50 -1.10 6.86 -20.32
C PHE A 50 -2.18 6.75 -19.23
N GLU A 51 -3.46 6.78 -19.59
CA GLU A 51 -4.59 6.65 -18.64
C GLU A 51 -4.80 5.21 -18.12
N LYS A 52 -4.29 4.19 -18.83
CA LYS A 52 -4.31 2.79 -18.34
C LYS A 52 -3.39 2.59 -17.12
N ILE A 53 -2.41 3.46 -16.91
CA ILE A 53 -1.52 3.41 -15.75
C ILE A 53 -2.30 3.82 -14.49
N ASN A 54 -2.37 2.92 -13.52
CA ASN A 54 -3.14 3.14 -12.30
C ASN A 54 -2.54 4.28 -11.48
N LYS A 55 -3.38 5.12 -10.87
CA LYS A 55 -2.95 6.27 -10.05
C LYS A 55 -2.07 5.93 -8.84
N SER A 56 -2.07 4.67 -8.41
CA SER A 56 -1.23 4.17 -7.32
C SER A 56 0.11 3.61 -7.80
N ASP A 57 0.32 3.55 -9.11
CA ASP A 57 1.59 3.15 -9.68
C ASP A 57 2.62 4.29 -9.58
N THR A 58 3.86 3.94 -9.26
CA THR A 58 5.01 4.88 -9.24
C THR A 58 5.21 5.65 -10.55
N LEU A 59 4.80 5.11 -11.70
CA LEU A 59 4.88 5.76 -13.00
C LEU A 59 3.73 6.74 -13.27
N TYR A 60 2.68 6.76 -12.46
CA TYR A 60 1.47 7.54 -12.77
C TYR A 60 1.73 9.03 -12.91
N GLU A 61 2.40 9.67 -11.95
CA GLU A 61 2.63 11.12 -12.02
C GLU A 61 3.47 11.49 -13.24
N LEU A 62 4.45 10.65 -13.56
CA LEU A 62 5.28 10.81 -14.76
C LEU A 62 4.45 10.59 -16.03
N ALA A 63 3.56 9.60 -16.05
CA ALA A 63 2.64 9.36 -17.16
C ALA A 63 1.68 10.53 -17.38
N GLN A 64 1.12 11.12 -16.31
CA GLN A 64 0.27 12.30 -16.41
C GLN A 64 1.03 13.53 -16.91
N LEU A 65 2.28 13.75 -16.46
CA LEU A 65 3.12 14.81 -17.00
C LEU A 65 3.40 14.62 -18.49
N ASN A 66 3.78 13.41 -18.90
CA ASN A 66 4.09 13.15 -20.30
C ASN A 66 2.84 13.21 -21.18
N LYS A 67 1.70 12.75 -20.68
CA LYS A 67 0.39 12.98 -21.32
C LYS A 67 0.12 14.47 -21.50
N LEU A 68 0.28 15.28 -20.46
CA LEU A 68 0.09 16.74 -20.52
C LEU A 68 0.97 17.40 -21.58
N ILE A 69 2.26 17.03 -21.63
CA ILE A 69 3.20 17.54 -22.64
C ILE A 69 2.77 17.11 -24.04
N CYS A 70 2.43 15.83 -24.23
CA CYS A 70 1.98 15.29 -25.50
C CYS A 70 0.70 15.99 -25.98
N GLU A 71 -0.31 16.12 -25.11
CA GLU A 71 -1.56 16.85 -25.36
C GLU A 71 -1.28 18.29 -25.81
N PHE A 72 -0.37 18.99 -25.14
CA PHE A 72 -0.02 20.36 -25.52
C PHE A 72 0.70 20.42 -26.87
N THR A 73 1.72 19.57 -27.08
CA THR A 73 2.53 19.57 -28.33
C THR A 73 1.78 19.08 -29.57
N SER A 74 0.69 18.33 -29.39
CA SER A 74 -0.23 17.90 -30.45
C SER A 74 -1.47 18.79 -30.57
N GLU A 75 -1.44 19.98 -29.96
CA GLU A 75 -2.48 21.02 -30.04
C GLU A 75 -3.83 20.67 -29.40
N TYR A 76 -3.89 19.63 -28.55
CA TYR A 76 -5.06 19.27 -27.73
C TYR A 76 -5.15 20.15 -26.46
N TYR A 77 -5.14 21.47 -26.63
CA TYR A 77 -5.00 22.44 -25.54
C TYR A 77 -6.07 22.31 -24.44
N LYS A 78 -7.34 22.05 -24.78
CA LYS A 78 -8.39 21.82 -23.78
C LYS A 78 -8.13 20.57 -22.92
N SER A 79 -7.56 19.52 -23.52
CA SER A 79 -7.17 18.31 -22.80
C SER A 79 -5.99 18.60 -21.87
N ALA A 80 -4.97 19.30 -22.37
CA ALA A 80 -3.82 19.73 -21.58
C ALA A 80 -4.25 20.59 -20.37
N VAL A 81 -5.15 21.56 -20.54
CA VAL A 81 -5.69 22.37 -19.43
C VAL A 81 -6.39 21.50 -18.38
N LYS A 82 -7.15 20.50 -18.80
CA LYS A 82 -7.84 19.55 -17.90
C LYS A 82 -6.84 18.68 -17.14
N THR A 83 -5.88 18.07 -17.83
CA THR A 83 -4.83 17.23 -17.23
C THR A 83 -3.98 18.04 -16.25
N GLY A 84 -3.52 19.23 -16.65
CA GLY A 84 -2.75 20.12 -15.78
C GLY A 84 -3.53 20.58 -14.55
N THR A 85 -4.82 20.92 -14.70
CA THR A 85 -5.69 21.27 -13.56
C THR A 85 -5.83 20.11 -12.57
N LYS A 86 -5.98 18.87 -13.08
CA LYS A 86 -6.04 17.67 -12.24
C LYS A 86 -4.74 17.48 -11.46
N MET A 87 -3.58 17.55 -12.13
CA MET A 87 -2.27 17.39 -11.48
C MET A 87 -2.02 18.41 -10.38
N ILE A 88 -2.36 19.69 -10.62
CA ILE A 88 -2.23 20.77 -9.62
C ILE A 88 -3.12 20.47 -8.40
N LYS A 89 -4.38 20.09 -8.63
CA LYS A 89 -5.33 19.78 -7.55
C LYS A 89 -4.90 18.57 -6.73
N GLU A 90 -4.29 17.57 -7.37
CA GLU A 90 -3.78 16.36 -6.73
C GLU A 90 -2.45 16.59 -6.00
N GLY A 91 -1.82 17.76 -6.16
CA GLY A 91 -0.55 18.08 -5.51
C GLY A 91 0.65 17.32 -6.08
N SER A 92 0.64 17.08 -7.40
CA SER A 92 1.69 16.33 -8.10
C SER A 92 3.07 16.95 -7.88
N GLN A 93 4.13 16.11 -7.82
CA GLN A 93 5.51 16.61 -7.76
C GLN A 93 5.90 17.49 -8.98
N TYR A 94 5.17 17.36 -10.09
CA TYR A 94 5.34 18.15 -11.33
C TYR A 94 4.34 19.31 -11.44
N SER A 95 3.80 19.79 -10.31
CA SER A 95 2.79 20.85 -10.32
C SER A 95 3.29 22.15 -10.96
N ALA A 96 4.57 22.50 -10.84
CA ALA A 96 5.14 23.67 -11.50
C ALA A 96 5.08 23.57 -13.03
N GLU A 97 5.42 22.40 -13.59
CA GLU A 97 5.27 22.09 -15.01
C GLU A 97 3.79 22.06 -15.42
N ALA A 98 2.92 21.52 -14.56
CA ALA A 98 1.48 21.50 -14.81
C ALA A 98 0.89 22.91 -14.91
N TYR A 99 1.29 23.84 -14.03
CA TYR A 99 0.95 25.27 -14.14
C TYR A 99 1.41 25.84 -15.47
N TYR A 100 2.68 25.61 -15.85
CA TYR A 100 3.26 26.15 -17.09
C TYR A 100 2.49 25.71 -18.35
N TYR A 101 2.21 24.40 -18.49
CA TYR A 101 1.50 23.88 -19.66
C TYR A 101 0.01 24.22 -19.63
N LYS A 102 -0.63 24.23 -18.45
CA LYS A 102 -2.02 24.69 -18.29
C LYS A 102 -2.17 26.14 -18.74
N ILE A 103 -1.29 27.04 -18.27
CA ILE A 103 -1.34 28.46 -18.63
C ILE A 103 -1.13 28.62 -20.15
N ASN A 104 -0.12 27.97 -20.73
CA ASN A 104 0.07 28.02 -22.18
C ASN A 104 -1.15 27.49 -22.94
N GLY A 105 -1.76 26.39 -22.49
CA GLY A 105 -2.98 25.85 -23.10
C GLY A 105 -4.15 26.84 -23.02
N LEU A 106 -4.33 27.51 -21.88
CA LEU A 106 -5.36 28.55 -21.67
C LEU A 106 -5.15 29.75 -22.61
N ILE A 107 -3.89 30.17 -22.82
CA ILE A 107 -3.54 31.23 -23.78
C ILE A 107 -3.98 30.81 -25.20
N GLN A 108 -3.65 29.59 -25.62
CA GLN A 108 -3.97 29.10 -26.97
C GLN A 108 -5.49 28.99 -27.22
N ILE A 109 -6.28 28.69 -26.19
CA ILE A 109 -7.76 28.68 -26.30
C ILE A 109 -8.42 30.03 -25.95
N LYS A 110 -7.62 31.07 -25.72
CA LYS A 110 -8.05 32.46 -25.44
C LYS A 110 -8.90 32.63 -24.16
N GLU A 111 -8.69 31.79 -23.15
CA GLU A 111 -9.35 31.89 -21.83
C GLU A 111 -8.53 32.77 -20.86
N PHE A 112 -8.38 34.06 -21.19
CA PHE A 112 -7.44 34.96 -20.52
C PHE A 112 -7.73 35.26 -19.05
N GLU A 113 -8.99 35.25 -18.62
CA GLU A 113 -9.33 35.44 -17.19
C GLU A 113 -8.76 34.29 -16.33
N ASN A 114 -8.88 33.05 -16.83
CA ASN A 114 -8.32 31.87 -16.21
C ASN A 114 -6.79 31.88 -16.23
N VAL A 115 -6.17 32.46 -17.27
CA VAL A 115 -4.71 32.65 -17.34
C VAL A 115 -4.21 33.50 -16.18
N SER A 116 -4.75 34.70 -16.00
CA SER A 116 -4.32 35.63 -14.95
C SER A 116 -4.41 35.01 -13.56
N LYS A 117 -5.56 34.38 -13.24
CA LYS A 117 -5.75 33.67 -11.97
C LYS A 117 -4.71 32.56 -11.76
N CYS A 118 -4.47 31.76 -12.79
CA CYS A 118 -3.53 30.65 -12.72
C CYS A 118 -2.07 31.11 -12.58
N ILE A 119 -1.71 32.25 -13.19
CA ILE A 119 -0.40 32.91 -13.04
C ILE A 119 -0.21 33.41 -11.60
N ASP A 120 -1.22 34.06 -11.03
CA ASP A 120 -1.16 34.58 -9.66
C ASP A 120 -1.00 33.43 -8.65
N GLU A 121 -1.82 32.38 -8.77
CA GLU A 121 -1.72 31.17 -7.95
C GLU A 121 -0.34 30.50 -8.07
N GLY A 122 0.14 30.28 -9.30
CA GLY A 122 1.44 29.68 -9.56
C GLY A 122 2.61 30.51 -9.02
N SER A 123 2.51 31.84 -9.10
CA SER A 123 3.55 32.75 -8.60
C SER A 123 3.63 32.80 -7.08
N ILE A 124 2.50 32.60 -6.40
CA ILE A 124 2.46 32.49 -4.93
C ILE A 124 3.07 31.16 -4.48
N GLU A 125 2.71 30.05 -5.14
CA GLU A 125 3.19 28.71 -4.78
C GLU A 125 4.66 28.47 -5.16
N TYR A 126 5.11 29.04 -6.28
CA TYR A 126 6.47 28.91 -6.81
C TYR A 126 7.11 30.29 -7.03
N PRO A 127 7.43 31.03 -5.94
CA PRO A 127 7.95 32.40 -6.03
C PRO A 127 9.27 32.49 -6.80
N LEU A 128 10.14 31.47 -6.75
CA LEU A 128 11.39 31.46 -7.52
C LEU A 128 11.15 31.23 -9.03
N TYR A 129 9.95 30.80 -9.42
CA TYR A 129 9.52 30.68 -10.82
C TYR A 129 8.64 31.85 -11.28
N LYS A 130 8.44 32.89 -10.44
CA LYS A 130 7.59 34.04 -10.76
C LYS A 130 7.87 34.62 -12.15
N PHE A 131 9.14 34.82 -12.51
CA PHE A 131 9.52 35.36 -13.82
C PHE A 131 9.01 34.50 -15.00
N ARG A 132 8.84 33.19 -14.83
CA ARG A 132 8.26 32.31 -15.86
C ARG A 132 6.77 32.56 -16.02
N PHE A 133 6.05 32.74 -14.92
CA PHE A 133 4.63 33.06 -14.98
C PHE A 133 4.40 34.48 -15.52
N GLU A 134 5.25 35.44 -15.16
CA GLU A 134 5.22 36.78 -15.76
C GLU A 134 5.57 36.76 -17.26
N TYR A 135 6.48 35.89 -17.70
CA TYR A 135 6.71 35.67 -19.13
C TYR A 135 5.44 35.15 -19.83
N LEU A 136 4.69 34.26 -19.20
CA LEU A 136 3.40 33.80 -19.73
C LEU A 136 2.34 34.91 -19.69
N ARG A 137 2.40 35.84 -18.71
CA ARG A 137 1.58 37.05 -18.69
C ARG A 137 1.89 37.94 -19.90
N ALA A 138 3.17 38.14 -20.21
CA ALA A 138 3.58 38.88 -21.40
C ALA A 138 3.12 38.20 -22.70
N LYS A 139 3.21 36.86 -22.79
CA LYS A 139 2.70 36.09 -23.93
C LYS A 139 1.18 36.21 -24.07
N MET A 140 0.44 36.19 -22.97
CA MET A 140 -1.00 36.44 -22.96
C MET A 140 -1.32 37.86 -23.47
N LEU A 141 -0.59 38.87 -22.99
CA LEU A 141 -0.80 40.26 -23.41
C LEU A 141 -0.47 40.46 -24.89
N GLU A 142 0.56 39.79 -25.40
CA GLU A 142 0.90 39.79 -26.83
C GLU A 142 -0.24 39.22 -27.68
N GLU A 143 -0.83 38.09 -27.27
CA GLU A 143 -2.03 37.50 -27.91
C GLU A 143 -3.30 38.37 -27.77
N GLN A 144 -3.33 39.27 -26.78
CA GLN A 144 -4.37 40.29 -26.58
C GLN A 144 -4.07 41.59 -27.33
N GLU A 145 -2.98 41.65 -28.09
CA GLU A 145 -2.49 42.83 -28.80
C GLU A 145 -2.10 44.00 -27.88
N LYS A 146 -1.80 43.72 -26.60
CA LYS A 146 -1.36 44.68 -25.58
C LYS A 146 0.17 44.73 -25.51
N TYR A 147 0.79 45.15 -26.60
CA TYR A 147 2.23 45.02 -26.82
C TYR A 147 3.08 45.84 -25.85
N GLU A 148 2.69 47.06 -25.50
CA GLU A 148 3.44 47.89 -24.54
C GLU A 148 3.49 47.26 -23.15
N GLU A 149 2.33 46.81 -22.64
CA GLU A 149 2.26 46.09 -21.35
C GLU A 149 3.13 44.81 -21.38
N ALA A 150 3.12 44.07 -22.51
CA ALA A 150 3.97 42.90 -22.70
C ALA A 150 5.47 43.25 -22.72
N LYS A 151 5.87 44.31 -23.45
CA LYS A 151 7.25 44.79 -23.52
C LYS A 151 7.76 45.21 -22.15
N GLU A 152 6.99 45.97 -21.37
CA GLU A 152 7.36 46.38 -20.01
C GLU A 152 7.68 45.18 -19.10
N ILE A 153 6.82 44.15 -19.12
CA ILE A 153 7.03 42.92 -18.36
C ILE A 153 8.28 42.19 -18.84
N LEU A 154 8.46 42.02 -20.15
CA LEU A 154 9.62 41.33 -20.72
C LEU A 154 10.93 42.03 -20.39
N GLN A 155 10.96 43.36 -20.51
CA GLN A 155 12.11 44.19 -20.15
C GLN A 155 12.44 44.05 -18.66
N SER A 156 11.43 44.08 -17.79
CA SER A 156 11.60 43.86 -16.35
C SER A 156 12.17 42.47 -16.03
N ILE A 157 11.69 41.43 -16.70
CA ILE A 157 12.22 40.07 -16.58
C ILE A 157 13.68 40.02 -17.05
N ILE A 158 14.00 40.62 -18.20
CA ILE A 158 15.35 40.58 -18.78
C ILE A 158 16.36 41.29 -17.88
N ILE A 159 15.99 42.42 -17.27
CA ILE A 159 16.86 43.14 -16.33
C ILE A 159 17.23 42.26 -15.12
N GLN A 160 16.26 41.51 -14.60
CA GLN A 160 16.43 40.68 -13.40
C GLN A 160 16.98 39.28 -13.71
N HIS A 161 16.65 38.73 -14.87
CA HIS A 161 16.97 37.37 -15.34
C HIS A 161 17.49 37.40 -16.79
N PRO A 162 18.68 37.97 -17.04
CA PRO A 162 19.24 38.13 -18.39
C PRO A 162 19.53 36.81 -19.12
N HIS A 163 19.48 35.67 -18.43
CA HIS A 163 19.62 34.35 -19.02
C HIS A 163 18.28 33.77 -19.54
N HIS A 164 17.16 34.47 -19.38
CA HIS A 164 15.85 34.02 -19.83
C HIS A 164 15.66 34.26 -21.34
N SER A 165 16.29 33.40 -22.14
CA SER A 165 16.31 33.42 -23.62
C SER A 165 14.92 33.58 -24.27
N ALA A 166 13.88 32.98 -23.70
CA ALA A 166 12.51 33.10 -24.23
C ALA A 166 11.94 34.53 -24.12
N SER A 167 12.28 35.29 -23.07
CA SER A 167 11.86 36.70 -22.95
C SER A 167 12.55 37.58 -23.97
N HIS A 168 13.85 37.36 -24.21
CA HIS A 168 14.58 38.06 -25.27
C HIS A 168 13.99 37.77 -26.66
N LEU A 169 13.63 36.51 -26.92
CA LEU A 169 13.02 36.08 -28.17
C LEU A 169 11.66 36.78 -28.38
N LEU A 170 10.76 36.73 -27.39
CA LEU A 170 9.43 37.34 -27.53
C LEU A 170 9.52 38.86 -27.66
N LEU A 171 10.40 39.51 -26.89
CA LEU A 171 10.63 40.96 -27.02
C LEU A 171 11.16 41.31 -28.42
N ALA A 172 12.08 40.50 -28.97
CA ALA A 172 12.61 40.68 -30.32
C ALA A 172 11.55 40.54 -31.40
N GLN A 173 10.63 39.58 -31.26
CA GLN A 173 9.51 39.39 -32.16
C GLN A 173 8.58 40.61 -32.13
N ILE A 174 8.18 41.06 -30.94
CA ILE A 174 7.31 42.23 -30.80
C ILE A 174 7.91 43.48 -31.44
N MET A 175 9.18 43.79 -31.12
CA MET A 175 9.89 44.94 -31.70
C MET A 175 10.08 44.81 -33.22
N GLY A 176 10.22 43.58 -33.72
CA GLY A 176 10.35 43.31 -35.15
C GLY A 176 9.06 43.59 -35.92
N ASP A 177 7.92 43.16 -35.36
CA ASP A 177 6.60 43.40 -35.94
C ASP A 177 6.24 44.90 -35.97
N GLU A 178 6.79 45.69 -35.03
CA GLU A 178 6.72 47.17 -34.98
C GLU A 178 7.74 47.87 -35.91
N GLY A 179 8.48 47.11 -36.74
CA GLY A 179 9.43 47.65 -37.71
C GLY A 179 10.76 48.15 -37.11
N GLY A 180 11.07 47.77 -35.86
CA GLY A 180 12.34 48.02 -35.18
C GLY A 180 13.43 47.03 -35.57
N GLU A 181 13.93 47.12 -36.81
CA GLU A 181 14.88 46.14 -37.40
C GLU A 181 16.10 45.86 -36.50
N ILE A 182 16.81 46.89 -36.05
CA ILE A 182 18.01 46.72 -35.21
C ILE A 182 17.65 46.26 -33.80
N GLN A 183 16.57 46.79 -33.21
CA GLN A 183 16.12 46.37 -31.89
C GLN A 183 15.80 44.86 -31.87
N ALA A 184 15.08 44.38 -32.89
CA ALA A 184 14.76 42.98 -33.08
C ALA A 184 16.01 42.12 -33.30
N ILE A 185 16.92 42.54 -34.20
CA ILE A 185 18.19 41.84 -34.44
C ILE A 185 18.98 41.68 -33.13
N LEU A 186 19.14 42.76 -32.36
CA LEU A 186 19.85 42.73 -31.08
C LEU A 186 19.13 41.82 -30.07
N GLY A 187 17.79 41.88 -30.00
CA GLY A 187 16.99 41.00 -29.16
C GLY A 187 17.17 39.53 -29.50
N PHE A 188 17.14 39.15 -30.78
CA PHE A 188 17.37 37.77 -31.21
C PHE A 188 18.81 37.30 -30.93
N GLN A 189 19.80 38.17 -31.13
CA GLN A 189 21.19 37.87 -30.76
C GLN A 189 21.32 37.65 -29.26
N MET A 190 20.68 38.49 -28.45
CA MET A 190 20.66 38.32 -27.00
C MET A 190 19.92 37.06 -26.56
N ALA A 191 18.85 36.66 -27.24
CA ALA A 191 18.20 35.37 -27.01
C ALA A 191 19.14 34.18 -27.24
N ILE A 192 20.09 34.30 -28.19
CA ILE A 192 21.11 33.29 -28.46
C ILE A 192 22.24 33.32 -27.42
N ILE A 193 22.69 34.52 -27.06
CA ILE A 193 23.86 34.71 -26.20
C ILE A 193 23.54 34.40 -24.73
N SER A 194 22.33 34.70 -24.30
CA SER A 194 21.85 34.57 -22.92
C SER A 194 21.87 33.13 -22.39
N ASN A 195 21.50 32.14 -23.21
CA ASN A 195 21.50 30.72 -22.81
C ASN A 195 21.68 29.76 -23.98
N ARG A 196 22.84 29.08 -24.01
CA ARG A 196 23.26 28.15 -25.07
C ARG A 196 22.59 26.79 -25.07
N ASN A 197 21.83 26.47 -24.04
CA ASN A 197 21.06 25.23 -23.94
C ASN A 197 19.54 25.48 -24.11
N SER A 198 19.14 26.70 -24.46
CA SER A 198 17.73 27.07 -24.63
C SER A 198 17.10 26.46 -25.88
N ASN A 199 15.84 26.03 -25.77
CA ASN A 199 15.06 25.59 -26.93
C ASN A 199 14.75 26.75 -27.90
N SER A 200 14.80 28.00 -27.43
CA SER A 200 14.56 29.21 -28.22
C SER A 200 15.66 29.53 -29.24
N LEU A 201 16.82 28.86 -29.19
CA LEU A 201 17.98 29.18 -30.03
C LEU A 201 17.68 29.11 -31.52
N LYS A 202 16.97 28.07 -31.96
CA LYS A 202 16.65 27.86 -33.38
C LYS A 202 15.69 28.94 -33.89
N GLU A 203 14.66 29.26 -33.10
CA GLU A 203 13.68 30.30 -33.43
C GLU A 203 14.30 31.69 -33.42
N ALA A 204 15.14 32.00 -32.44
CA ALA A 204 15.88 33.25 -32.38
C ALA A 204 16.81 33.42 -33.59
N PHE A 205 17.56 32.37 -33.96
CA PHE A 205 18.42 32.43 -35.14
C PHE A 205 17.62 32.59 -36.43
N ARG A 206 16.48 31.90 -36.56
CA ARG A 206 15.57 32.05 -37.71
C ARG A 206 15.04 33.47 -37.79
N GLY A 207 14.43 33.99 -36.72
CA GLY A 207 13.87 35.35 -36.68
C GLY A 207 14.92 36.43 -36.95
N MET A 208 16.13 36.27 -36.40
CA MET A 208 17.27 37.14 -36.72
C MET A 208 17.59 37.14 -38.22
N ASN A 209 17.70 35.96 -38.82
CA ASN A 209 18.06 35.83 -40.21
C ASN A 209 16.95 36.34 -41.14
N ASP A 210 15.68 36.10 -40.81
CA ASP A 210 14.53 36.60 -41.57
C ASP A 210 14.50 38.13 -41.54
N MET A 211 14.73 38.74 -40.37
CA MET A 211 14.83 40.21 -40.23
C MET A 211 15.95 40.79 -41.08
N MET A 212 17.14 40.19 -41.04
CA MET A 212 18.30 40.67 -41.80
C MET A 212 18.17 40.49 -43.32
N GLN A 213 17.29 39.60 -43.78
CA GLN A 213 17.01 39.37 -45.19
C GLN A 213 15.80 40.14 -45.70
N SER A 214 15.17 40.96 -44.85
CA SER A 214 13.89 41.60 -45.14
C SER A 214 12.77 40.59 -45.45
N ASN A 215 12.88 39.36 -44.92
CA ASN A 215 11.85 38.32 -44.98
C ASN A 215 10.98 38.32 -43.70
N PHE A 216 11.15 39.30 -42.83
CA PHE A 216 10.37 39.47 -41.60
C PHE A 216 9.17 40.38 -41.88
N GLU A 217 7.97 39.90 -41.56
CA GLU A 217 6.73 40.62 -41.83
C GLU A 217 6.51 41.72 -40.78
N ILE A 218 6.42 42.98 -41.23
CA ILE A 218 6.03 44.10 -40.37
C ILE A 218 4.51 44.14 -40.35
N ASN A 219 3.95 43.72 -39.22
CA ASN A 219 2.50 43.57 -39.04
C ASN A 219 1.89 44.66 -38.14
N ARG A 220 2.69 45.59 -37.60
CA ARG A 220 2.27 46.64 -36.66
C ARG A 220 2.74 48.03 -37.13
N GLU A 221 2.18 49.08 -36.55
CA GLU A 221 2.55 50.46 -36.89
C GLU A 221 4.03 50.70 -36.57
N LYS A 222 4.75 51.33 -37.51
CA LYS A 222 6.19 51.49 -37.39
C LYS A 222 6.54 52.49 -36.29
N GLU A 223 7.24 52.03 -35.27
CA GLU A 223 7.75 52.91 -34.23
C GLU A 223 8.88 53.80 -34.81
N ASP A 224 8.76 55.14 -34.72
CA ASP A 224 9.76 56.09 -35.23
C ASP A 224 11.00 56.11 -34.30
N ASN A 225 11.82 55.05 -34.36
CA ASN A 225 13.04 54.95 -33.59
C ASN A 225 14.19 55.73 -34.25
N LYS A 226 14.57 56.85 -33.65
CA LYS A 226 15.64 57.73 -34.13
C LYS A 226 17.03 57.23 -33.77
N GLU A 227 17.17 56.27 -32.86
CA GLU A 227 18.47 55.88 -32.30
C GLU A 227 19.33 55.09 -33.29
N TYR A 228 18.70 54.24 -34.10
CA TYR A 228 19.36 53.35 -35.06
C TYR A 228 19.20 53.77 -36.52
N LYS A 229 18.63 54.96 -36.79
CA LYS A 229 18.25 55.42 -38.14
C LYS A 229 19.37 55.32 -39.19
N GLN A 230 20.61 55.65 -38.81
CA GLN A 230 21.76 55.54 -39.70
C GLN A 230 22.11 54.09 -40.03
N ILE A 231 22.12 53.21 -39.02
CA ILE A 231 22.44 51.79 -39.20
C ILE A 231 21.34 51.11 -40.02
N ASN A 232 20.06 51.40 -39.73
CA ASN A 232 18.91 50.95 -40.51
C ASN A 232 19.08 51.34 -41.98
N SER A 233 19.35 52.62 -42.29
CA SER A 233 19.56 53.07 -43.67
C SER A 233 20.69 52.32 -44.38
N LEU A 234 21.76 51.96 -43.68
CA LEU A 234 22.89 51.22 -44.26
C LEU A 234 22.52 49.74 -44.51
N ILE A 235 21.77 49.11 -43.60
CA ILE A 235 21.26 47.75 -43.78
C ILE A 235 20.25 47.71 -44.93
N SER A 236 19.27 48.62 -44.96
CA SER A 236 18.28 48.71 -46.03
C SER A 236 18.91 49.03 -47.40
N SER A 237 20.07 49.70 -47.44
CA SER A 237 20.82 49.91 -48.69
C SER A 237 21.52 48.64 -49.22
N GLY A 238 21.47 47.53 -48.48
CA GLY A 238 22.14 46.29 -48.81
C GLY A 238 23.66 46.39 -48.71
N LEU A 239 24.23 47.37 -48.00
CA LEU A 239 25.67 47.59 -47.93
C LEU A 239 26.44 46.34 -47.47
N ALA A 240 25.92 45.66 -46.44
CA ALA A 240 26.49 44.42 -45.92
C ALA A 240 26.38 43.21 -46.89
N LEU A 241 25.57 43.33 -47.95
CA LEU A 241 25.34 42.28 -48.94
C LEU A 241 26.18 42.47 -50.21
N LYS A 242 26.89 43.60 -50.36
CA LYS A 242 27.74 43.85 -51.52
C LYS A 242 28.95 42.91 -51.52
N ALA A 243 29.35 42.45 -52.71
CA ALA A 243 30.43 41.49 -52.88
C ALA A 243 31.81 41.99 -52.39
N ASP A 244 32.00 43.31 -52.32
CA ASP A 244 33.21 43.98 -51.85
C ASP A 244 33.17 44.36 -50.36
N TYR A 245 32.05 44.11 -49.66
CA TYR A 245 31.96 44.31 -48.21
C TYR A 245 32.86 43.32 -47.48
N LYS A 246 33.96 43.81 -46.91
CA LYS A 246 34.93 42.99 -46.17
C LYS A 246 34.54 42.88 -44.70
N THR A 247 34.02 41.72 -44.34
CA THR A 247 33.81 41.33 -42.94
C THR A 247 35.12 40.94 -42.27
N ASP A 248 35.19 41.13 -40.96
CA ASP A 248 36.39 40.82 -40.19
C ASP A 248 36.62 39.32 -39.98
N ILE A 249 35.58 38.51 -40.21
CA ILE A 249 35.57 37.04 -40.15
C ILE A 249 35.14 36.49 -41.51
N PRO A 250 35.82 35.47 -42.07
CA PRO A 250 35.52 34.90 -43.38
C PRO A 250 34.28 33.99 -43.39
N LEU A 251 33.17 34.40 -42.76
CA LEU A 251 31.88 33.72 -42.81
C LEU A 251 30.96 34.39 -43.85
N ARG A 252 30.57 33.64 -44.89
CA ARG A 252 29.65 34.14 -45.92
C ARG A 252 28.19 33.94 -45.53
N TYR A 253 27.81 34.51 -44.39
CA TYR A 253 26.43 34.54 -43.93
C TYR A 253 25.99 35.99 -43.78
N ILE A 254 24.74 36.30 -44.14
CA ILE A 254 24.16 37.63 -43.97
C ILE A 254 24.24 38.06 -42.50
N SER A 255 24.00 37.13 -41.57
CA SER A 255 24.14 37.38 -40.14
C SER A 255 25.55 37.77 -39.70
N ASN A 256 26.60 37.28 -40.36
CA ASN A 256 27.97 37.76 -40.11
C ASN A 256 28.13 39.20 -40.60
N ALA A 257 27.77 39.47 -41.85
CA ALA A 257 27.99 40.78 -42.47
C ALA A 257 27.17 41.90 -41.84
N VAL A 258 25.91 41.64 -41.50
CA VAL A 258 25.04 42.62 -40.83
C VAL A 258 25.51 42.87 -39.40
N THR A 259 25.92 41.84 -38.64
CA THR A 259 26.44 42.04 -37.28
C THR A 259 27.76 42.81 -37.28
N ASP A 260 28.65 42.52 -38.23
CA ASP A 260 29.91 43.26 -38.46
C ASP A 260 29.63 44.74 -38.79
N LEU A 261 28.65 45.02 -39.66
CA LEU A 261 28.19 46.37 -39.97
C LEU A 261 27.64 47.09 -38.74
N ILE A 262 26.83 46.40 -37.92
CA ILE A 262 26.30 46.94 -36.67
C ILE A 262 27.46 47.38 -35.79
N PHE A 263 28.45 46.54 -35.48
CA PHE A 263 29.59 46.95 -34.64
C PHE A 263 30.39 48.13 -35.21
N LYS A 264 30.62 48.14 -36.54
CA LYS A 264 31.35 49.22 -37.23
C LYS A 264 30.63 50.56 -37.13
N GLN A 265 29.30 50.58 -37.15
CA GLN A 265 28.49 51.81 -37.14
C GLN A 265 27.88 52.13 -35.76
N PHE A 266 27.91 51.19 -34.82
CA PHE A 266 27.28 51.35 -33.51
C PHE A 266 27.99 52.41 -32.66
N SER A 267 27.19 53.35 -32.16
CA SER A 267 27.58 54.40 -31.21
C SER A 267 26.65 54.35 -30.00
N TYR A 268 27.20 54.04 -28.82
CA TYR A 268 26.42 53.95 -27.59
C TYR A 268 25.98 55.33 -27.07
N LYS A 269 24.73 55.43 -26.64
CA LYS A 269 24.13 56.66 -26.08
C LYS A 269 23.59 56.38 -24.68
N SER A 270 24.32 56.81 -23.65
CA SER A 270 24.01 56.49 -22.25
C SER A 270 22.76 57.15 -21.66
N LYS A 271 22.17 58.15 -22.35
CA LYS A 271 20.96 58.88 -21.93
C LYS A 271 19.73 58.58 -22.81
N SER A 272 19.77 57.50 -23.60
CA SER A 272 18.63 57.09 -24.43
C SER A 272 17.52 56.48 -23.57
N ASP A 273 16.27 56.75 -23.95
CA ASP A 273 15.08 56.12 -23.36
C ASP A 273 14.75 54.76 -24.01
N ASP A 274 15.39 54.43 -25.14
CA ASP A 274 15.23 53.14 -25.81
C ASP A 274 15.88 52.01 -24.97
N PHE A 275 15.08 51.00 -24.62
CA PHE A 275 15.53 49.86 -23.81
C PHE A 275 16.72 49.13 -24.45
N THR A 276 16.69 48.90 -25.77
CA THR A 276 17.75 48.17 -26.45
C THR A 276 19.05 48.96 -26.44
N MET A 277 19.03 50.28 -26.63
CA MET A 277 20.22 51.14 -26.56
C MET A 277 20.76 51.16 -25.13
N LYS A 278 19.89 51.32 -24.14
CA LYS A 278 20.26 51.40 -22.72
C LYS A 278 20.80 50.09 -22.15
N TYR A 279 20.23 48.95 -22.55
CA TYR A 279 20.57 47.64 -22.00
C TYR A 279 21.48 46.82 -22.93
N TYR A 280 21.01 46.47 -24.14
CA TYR A 280 21.83 45.70 -25.11
C TYR A 280 22.99 46.53 -25.66
N GLY A 281 22.75 47.80 -25.97
CA GLY A 281 23.74 48.72 -26.50
C GLY A 281 24.90 48.96 -25.52
N LYS A 282 24.61 48.99 -24.21
CA LYS A 282 25.65 49.03 -23.17
C LYS A 282 26.55 47.80 -23.24
N PHE A 283 25.98 46.61 -23.36
CA PHE A 283 26.74 45.36 -23.52
C PHE A 283 27.58 45.36 -24.81
N LEU A 284 27.00 45.78 -25.93
CA LEU A 284 27.73 45.93 -27.20
C LEU A 284 28.88 46.95 -27.11
N ASN A 285 28.71 48.04 -26.36
CA ASN A 285 29.74 49.04 -26.13
C ASN A 285 30.94 48.45 -25.37
N GLU A 286 30.69 47.65 -24.34
CA GLU A 286 31.76 46.95 -23.60
C GLU A 286 32.52 45.94 -24.46
N ILE A 287 31.80 45.21 -25.33
CA ILE A 287 32.41 44.31 -26.32
C ILE A 287 33.35 45.09 -27.25
N LYS A 288 32.89 46.23 -27.78
CA LYS A 288 33.67 47.09 -28.68
C LYS A 288 34.90 47.68 -28.00
N ASN A 289 34.74 48.19 -26.77
CA ASN A 289 35.86 48.75 -25.99
C ASN A 289 36.94 47.71 -25.68
N LYS A 290 36.58 46.43 -25.58
CA LYS A 290 37.49 45.31 -25.32
C LYS A 290 37.99 44.61 -26.58
N GLY A 291 37.55 45.00 -27.77
CA GLY A 291 37.93 44.36 -29.03
C GLY A 291 37.44 42.91 -29.17
N LEU A 292 36.25 42.60 -28.64
CA LEU A 292 35.68 41.25 -28.58
C LEU A 292 34.63 40.95 -29.66
N GLU A 293 34.47 41.83 -30.66
CA GLU A 293 33.43 41.77 -31.69
C GLU A 293 33.50 40.47 -32.50
N LYS A 294 34.72 40.03 -32.85
CA LYS A 294 34.93 38.76 -33.57
C LYS A 294 34.41 37.57 -32.76
N GLY A 295 34.68 37.58 -31.45
CA GLY A 295 34.22 36.52 -30.55
C GLY A 295 32.69 36.49 -30.46
N TYR A 296 32.05 37.66 -30.31
CA TYR A 296 30.59 37.81 -30.29
C TYR A 296 29.94 37.21 -31.55
N ILE A 297 30.44 37.60 -32.73
CA ILE A 297 29.91 37.12 -34.01
C ILE A 297 30.04 35.60 -34.11
N LEU A 298 31.21 35.04 -33.79
CA LEU A 298 31.42 33.59 -33.81
C LEU A 298 30.50 32.87 -32.83
N TYR A 299 30.25 33.48 -31.67
CA TYR A 299 29.36 32.95 -30.65
C TYR A 299 27.91 32.86 -31.15
N VAL A 300 27.35 33.93 -31.71
CA VAL A 300 26.01 33.93 -32.33
C VAL A 300 25.93 32.90 -33.46
N MET A 301 26.96 32.85 -34.33
CA MET A 301 26.98 31.99 -35.51
C MET A 301 27.15 30.50 -35.18
N SER A 302 27.65 30.16 -33.99
CA SER A 302 27.90 28.78 -33.60
C SER A 302 26.63 27.92 -33.38
N VAL A 303 25.44 28.53 -33.41
CA VAL A 303 24.15 27.80 -33.46
C VAL A 303 24.00 27.04 -34.79
N ILE A 304 24.68 27.46 -35.85
CA ILE A 304 24.64 26.81 -37.16
C ILE A 304 25.47 25.52 -37.12
N ASN A 305 24.81 24.37 -37.25
CA ASN A 305 25.49 23.08 -37.34
C ASN A 305 26.06 22.83 -38.75
N ASN A 306 27.05 23.63 -39.15
CA ASN A 306 27.73 23.52 -40.45
C ASN A 306 29.25 23.29 -40.27
N PRO A 307 29.88 22.34 -40.99
CA PRO A 307 31.32 22.07 -40.87
C PRO A 307 32.22 23.27 -41.14
N TYR A 308 31.85 24.13 -42.10
CA TYR A 308 32.59 25.36 -42.41
C TYR A 308 32.57 26.34 -41.23
N VAL A 309 31.40 26.54 -40.61
CA VAL A 309 31.26 27.41 -39.42
C VAL A 309 32.12 26.88 -38.27
N LYS A 310 32.08 25.56 -38.01
CA LYS A 310 32.93 24.92 -36.99
C LYS A 310 34.42 25.11 -37.27
N LYS A 311 34.84 24.99 -38.54
CA LYS A 311 36.24 25.24 -38.96
C LYS A 311 36.65 26.69 -38.70
N VAL A 312 35.81 27.66 -39.04
CA VAL A 312 36.10 29.07 -38.77
C VAL A 312 36.17 29.35 -37.26
N ILE A 313 35.25 28.83 -36.46
CA ILE A 313 35.31 28.93 -34.98
C ILE A 313 36.64 28.35 -34.46
N SER A 314 37.08 27.20 -34.97
CA SER A 314 38.36 26.62 -34.56
C SER A 314 39.57 27.49 -34.94
N THR A 315 39.49 28.21 -36.07
CA THR A 315 40.56 29.12 -36.52
C THR A 315 40.67 30.36 -35.63
N TYR A 316 39.53 30.87 -35.17
CA TYR A 316 39.42 32.05 -34.30
C TYR A 316 39.09 31.67 -32.85
N LYS A 317 39.54 30.49 -32.40
CA LYS A 317 39.17 29.93 -31.10
C LYS A 317 39.49 30.87 -29.95
N ASN A 318 40.65 31.54 -29.98
CA ASN A 318 41.03 32.50 -28.94
C ASN A 318 40.04 33.67 -28.82
N ASN A 319 39.51 34.18 -29.94
CA ASN A 319 38.49 35.22 -29.92
C ASN A 319 37.15 34.70 -29.38
N PHE A 320 36.75 33.49 -29.80
CA PHE A 320 35.53 32.83 -29.31
C PHE A 320 35.60 32.61 -27.80
N ASP A 321 36.67 31.96 -27.32
CA ASP A 321 36.88 31.62 -25.91
C ASP A 321 37.00 32.91 -25.05
N ALA A 322 37.66 33.96 -25.56
CA ALA A 322 37.76 35.25 -24.86
C ALA A 322 36.39 35.95 -24.71
N PHE A 323 35.56 35.90 -25.75
CA PHE A 323 34.20 36.43 -25.66
C PHE A 323 33.32 35.58 -24.74
N GLU A 324 33.39 34.26 -24.82
CA GLU A 324 32.62 33.36 -23.96
C GLU A 324 32.93 33.63 -22.48
N LYS A 325 34.22 33.75 -22.14
CA LYS A 325 34.65 34.14 -20.79
C LYS A 325 34.11 35.50 -20.39
N PHE A 326 34.27 36.52 -21.24
CA PHE A 326 33.75 37.86 -20.96
C PHE A 326 32.22 37.88 -20.80
N ASN A 327 31.48 37.17 -21.65
CA ASN A 327 30.03 37.11 -21.62
C ASN A 327 29.53 36.54 -20.27
N THR A 328 30.14 35.45 -19.83
CA THR A 328 29.88 34.86 -18.51
C THR A 328 30.16 35.87 -17.40
N GLU A 329 31.38 36.43 -17.35
CA GLU A 329 31.78 37.39 -16.32
C GLU A 329 30.92 38.65 -16.31
N TYR A 330 30.54 39.17 -17.48
CA TYR A 330 29.74 40.39 -17.59
C TYR A 330 28.34 40.18 -17.00
N TRP A 331 27.64 39.12 -17.41
CA TRP A 331 26.29 38.86 -16.94
C TRP A 331 26.26 38.42 -15.48
N GLU A 332 27.25 37.65 -15.02
CA GLU A 332 27.43 37.36 -13.59
C GLU A 332 27.61 38.65 -12.79
N ASN A 333 28.46 39.58 -13.25
CA ASN A 333 28.62 40.87 -12.60
C ASN A 333 27.35 41.72 -12.63
N GLN A 334 26.56 41.71 -13.71
CA GLN A 334 25.28 42.41 -13.74
C GLN A 334 24.28 41.82 -12.75
N ILE A 335 24.15 40.49 -12.71
CA ILE A 335 23.30 39.79 -11.74
C ILE A 335 23.75 40.10 -10.30
N ASN A 336 25.06 40.07 -10.04
CA ASN A 336 25.63 40.36 -8.73
C ASN A 336 25.57 41.85 -8.35
N SER A 337 25.56 42.78 -9.31
CA SER A 337 25.36 44.20 -9.03
C SER A 337 23.94 44.54 -8.54
N ASN A 338 23.00 43.62 -8.78
CA ASN A 338 21.63 43.66 -8.27
C ASN A 338 21.46 42.94 -6.91
N LYS A 339 22.55 42.68 -6.15
CA LYS A 339 22.50 42.06 -4.80
C LYS A 339 21.33 42.63 -3.99
N PHE A 340 20.52 41.74 -3.44
CA PHE A 340 19.29 42.11 -2.76
C PHE A 340 19.62 43.09 -1.62
N LYS A 341 18.91 44.22 -1.57
CA LYS A 341 18.98 45.09 -0.41
C LYS A 341 17.97 44.61 0.62
N VAL A 342 18.44 44.05 1.72
CA VAL A 342 17.58 43.63 2.83
C VAL A 342 17.56 44.77 3.84
N ASN A 343 16.41 45.39 4.05
CA ASN A 343 16.25 46.57 4.92
C ASN A 343 17.17 47.76 4.57
N GLY A 344 17.52 47.92 3.29
CA GLY A 344 18.35 49.02 2.80
C GLY A 344 19.86 48.73 2.80
N GLU A 345 20.30 47.63 3.41
CA GLU A 345 21.69 47.17 3.40
C GLU A 345 21.93 46.15 2.28
N ILE A 346 23.12 46.17 1.68
CA ILE A 346 23.51 45.21 0.64
C ILE A 346 23.69 43.85 1.30
N ASP A 347 22.96 42.84 0.83
CA ASP A 347 23.17 41.46 1.25
C ASP A 347 24.53 40.98 0.74
N GLU A 348 25.49 40.81 1.66
CA GLU A 348 26.86 40.42 1.32
C GLU A 348 26.98 38.97 0.83
N ARG A 349 25.92 38.16 0.95
CA ARG A 349 25.91 36.76 0.51
C ARG A 349 26.03 36.65 -1.02
N ASP A 350 26.58 35.53 -1.46
CA ASP A 350 26.68 35.08 -2.84
C ASP A 350 25.52 34.14 -3.18
N TYR A 351 25.02 34.22 -4.41
CA TYR A 351 23.83 33.50 -4.87
C TYR A 351 24.22 32.50 -5.96
N ILE A 352 23.78 31.26 -5.82
CA ILE A 352 23.91 30.23 -6.84
C ILE A 352 22.59 30.08 -7.58
N MET A 353 22.63 30.31 -8.89
CA MET A 353 21.51 30.08 -9.80
C MET A 353 21.67 28.75 -10.54
N ASP A 354 20.57 28.10 -10.94
CA ASP A 354 20.63 26.98 -11.88
C ASP A 354 20.88 27.45 -13.33
N SER A 355 21.03 26.50 -14.27
CA SER A 355 21.26 26.78 -15.69
C SER A 355 20.13 27.57 -16.38
N ARG A 356 19.04 27.86 -15.68
CA ARG A 356 17.87 28.62 -16.14
C ARG A 356 17.71 29.92 -15.35
N GLY A 357 18.69 30.30 -14.52
CA GLY A 357 18.71 31.56 -13.76
C GLY A 357 17.85 31.56 -12.49
N ILE A 358 17.46 30.38 -11.99
CA ILE A 358 16.65 30.24 -10.77
C ILE A 358 17.55 30.11 -9.55
N LEU A 359 17.28 30.87 -8.49
CA LEU A 359 18.00 30.77 -7.22
C LEU A 359 17.89 29.36 -6.63
N LYS A 360 19.04 28.74 -6.37
CA LYS A 360 19.17 27.41 -5.76
C LYS A 360 19.75 27.45 -4.36
N ALA A 361 20.65 28.40 -4.10
CA ALA A 361 21.27 28.54 -2.80
C ALA A 361 21.87 29.93 -2.63
N PHE A 362 22.11 30.32 -1.38
CA PHE A 362 22.90 31.48 -1.04
C PHE A 362 23.78 31.22 0.19
N GLY A 363 24.93 31.88 0.26
CA GLY A 363 25.91 31.75 1.34
C GLY A 363 27.13 32.62 1.05
N LYS A 364 28.31 32.28 1.57
CA LYS A 364 29.54 33.04 1.28
C LYS A 364 30.55 32.20 0.52
N ILE A 365 31.14 32.75 -0.53
CA ILE A 365 32.27 32.18 -1.27
C ILE A 365 33.54 32.96 -0.92
N ASN A 366 34.61 32.25 -0.62
CA ASN A 366 35.87 32.87 -0.23
C ASN A 366 36.76 33.16 -1.43
N LYS A 367 37.90 33.83 -1.19
CA LYS A 367 38.84 34.25 -2.25
C LYS A 367 39.47 33.08 -3.04
N LYS A 368 39.28 31.84 -2.61
CA LYS A 368 39.75 30.62 -3.28
C LYS A 368 38.60 29.86 -3.96
N ASP A 369 37.46 30.52 -4.16
CA ASP A 369 36.23 29.98 -4.74
C ASP A 369 35.63 28.79 -3.96
N PHE A 370 35.96 28.67 -2.66
CA PHE A 370 35.33 27.69 -1.79
C PHE A 370 34.13 28.29 -1.03
N ARG A 371 33.11 27.47 -0.81
CA ARG A 371 32.01 27.79 0.10
C ARG A 371 32.57 27.93 1.52
N GLU A 372 32.19 28.98 2.23
CA GLU A 372 32.52 29.18 3.64
C GLU A 372 31.30 29.65 4.45
N GLY A 373 31.29 29.35 5.74
CA GLY A 373 30.21 29.74 6.65
C GLY A 373 28.89 29.05 6.34
N LYS A 374 27.79 29.67 6.74
CA LYS A 374 26.43 29.12 6.61
C LYS A 374 25.88 29.31 5.20
N TRP A 375 25.22 28.27 4.70
CA TRP A 375 24.59 28.21 3.39
C TRP A 375 23.16 27.70 3.53
N THR A 376 22.25 28.30 2.77
CA THR A 376 20.85 27.89 2.67
C THR A 376 20.54 27.52 1.22
N TYR A 377 19.93 26.36 1.02
CA TYR A 377 19.51 25.85 -0.29
C TYR A 377 17.98 25.89 -0.35
N LEU A 378 17.43 26.09 -1.55
CA LEU A 378 16.00 26.29 -1.76
C LEU A 378 15.43 25.33 -2.81
N TYR A 379 14.20 24.89 -2.57
CA TYR A 379 13.32 24.35 -3.60
C TYR A 379 12.73 25.49 -4.47
N PRO A 380 12.24 25.22 -5.68
CA PRO A 380 11.53 26.21 -6.50
C PRO A 380 10.36 26.93 -5.81
N SER A 381 9.74 26.27 -4.82
CA SER A 381 8.70 26.85 -3.96
C SER A 381 9.22 27.90 -2.97
N GLY A 382 10.54 28.13 -2.89
CA GLY A 382 11.17 28.99 -1.89
C GLY A 382 11.34 28.34 -0.52
N LYS A 383 10.84 27.11 -0.31
CA LYS A 383 11.10 26.33 0.90
C LYS A 383 12.57 25.95 0.97
N ILE A 384 13.12 25.90 2.18
CA ILE A 384 14.49 25.46 2.44
C ILE A 384 14.62 23.97 2.08
N SER A 385 15.64 23.62 1.29
CA SER A 385 16.00 22.25 0.93
C SER A 385 17.22 21.75 1.70
N ALA A 386 18.10 22.64 2.16
CA ALA A 386 19.18 22.30 3.08
C ALA A 386 19.72 23.54 3.80
N GLU A 387 20.28 23.32 4.99
CA GLU A 387 21.07 24.26 5.77
C GLU A 387 22.40 23.60 6.10
N THR A 388 23.50 24.21 5.65
CA THR A 388 24.83 23.61 5.78
C THR A 388 25.86 24.64 6.24
N GLU A 389 26.95 24.19 6.84
CA GLU A 389 28.07 25.04 7.26
C GLU A 389 29.41 24.49 6.73
N TYR A 390 30.23 25.37 6.16
CA TYR A 390 31.52 25.02 5.55
C TYR A 390 32.68 25.76 6.23
N ASN A 391 33.82 25.08 6.35
CA ASN A 391 35.09 25.72 6.74
C ASN A 391 35.76 26.46 5.56
N GLU A 392 36.88 27.15 5.81
CA GLU A 392 37.64 27.90 4.80
C GLU A 392 38.18 27.06 3.63
N LYS A 393 38.18 25.73 3.75
CA LYS A 393 38.60 24.78 2.72
C LYS A 393 37.42 24.21 1.92
N GLY A 394 36.20 24.72 2.13
CA GLY A 394 35.00 24.23 1.44
C GLY A 394 34.48 22.88 1.95
N LYS A 395 34.88 22.46 3.15
CA LYS A 395 34.44 21.19 3.74
C LYS A 395 33.37 21.40 4.80
N LEU A 396 32.39 20.50 4.85
CA LEU A 396 31.30 20.54 5.83
C LEU A 396 31.84 20.47 7.26
N ILE A 397 31.26 21.30 8.13
CA ILE A 397 31.51 21.34 9.57
C ILE A 397 30.20 21.56 10.33
N GLY A 398 30.18 21.23 11.62
CA GLY A 398 29.03 21.49 12.49
C GLY A 398 27.79 20.71 12.06
N GLU A 399 26.62 21.21 12.44
CA GLU A 399 25.33 20.59 12.10
C GLU A 399 24.90 20.99 10.69
N ASN A 400 24.53 19.98 9.90
CA ASN A 400 24.05 20.14 8.53
C ASN A 400 22.74 19.37 8.38
N ILE A 401 21.72 19.99 7.78
CA ILE A 401 20.35 19.48 7.71
C ILE A 401 19.85 19.57 6.27
N TRP A 402 19.25 18.50 5.77
CA TRP A 402 18.59 18.44 4.46
C TRP A 402 17.10 18.18 4.66
N TYR A 403 16.26 18.93 3.95
CA TYR A 403 14.80 18.89 4.07
C TYR A 403 14.15 18.37 2.79
N SER A 404 12.98 17.75 2.91
CA SER A 404 12.11 17.41 1.78
C SER A 404 11.31 18.61 1.30
N GLN A 405 10.69 18.52 0.12
CA GLN A 405 9.78 19.56 -0.39
C GLN A 405 8.53 19.74 0.49
N ASP A 406 8.17 18.70 1.26
CA ASP A 406 7.10 18.70 2.26
C ASP A 406 7.54 19.31 3.60
N GLY A 407 8.84 19.57 3.79
CA GLY A 407 9.42 20.28 4.94
C GLY A 407 9.94 19.39 6.08
N TYR A 408 9.88 18.06 5.95
CA TYR A 408 10.47 17.17 6.95
C TYR A 408 11.98 16.97 6.70
N ILE A 409 12.75 16.69 7.76
CA ILE A 409 14.20 16.41 7.68
C ILE A 409 14.40 15.07 6.94
N LYS A 410 15.15 15.08 5.84
CA LYS A 410 15.63 13.88 5.12
C LYS A 410 16.85 13.28 5.80
N GLU A 411 17.78 14.15 6.17
CA GLU A 411 19.04 13.81 6.82
C GLU A 411 19.48 14.99 7.68
N SER A 412 20.09 14.71 8.82
CA SER A 412 20.93 15.66 9.53
C SER A 412 22.18 14.98 10.07
N GLY A 413 23.27 15.72 10.21
CA GLY A 413 24.51 15.17 10.75
C GLY A 413 25.50 16.23 11.21
N ILE A 414 26.31 15.86 12.20
CA ILE A 414 27.45 16.65 12.65
C ILE A 414 28.67 16.25 11.82
N TYR A 415 29.31 17.23 11.18
CA TYR A 415 30.47 17.04 10.33
C TYR A 415 31.74 17.68 10.91
N LYS A 416 32.88 17.06 10.62
CA LYS A 416 34.22 17.62 10.87
C LYS A 416 35.08 17.38 9.64
N ASP A 417 35.59 18.47 9.05
CA ASP A 417 36.43 18.42 7.85
C ASP A 417 35.83 17.58 6.70
N GLY A 418 34.52 17.70 6.49
CA GLY A 418 33.78 17.06 5.40
C GLY A 418 33.37 15.61 5.67
N VAL A 419 33.62 15.09 6.86
CA VAL A 419 33.30 13.71 7.25
C VAL A 419 32.34 13.72 8.45
N LEU A 420 31.36 12.82 8.46
CA LEU A 420 30.45 12.64 9.61
C LEU A 420 31.25 12.31 10.88
N ASN A 421 31.10 13.12 11.92
CA ASN A 421 31.83 13.00 13.18
C ASN A 421 30.97 13.57 14.31
N GLY A 422 30.09 12.72 14.85
CA GLY A 422 29.06 13.03 15.84
C GLY A 422 27.72 12.39 15.47
N HIS A 423 26.65 12.86 16.09
CA HIS A 423 25.31 12.34 15.87
C HIS A 423 24.79 12.66 14.45
N ALA A 424 24.15 11.68 13.81
CA ALA A 424 23.42 11.84 12.56
C ALA A 424 22.07 11.12 12.59
N TYR A 425 21.15 11.58 11.76
CA TYR A 425 19.76 11.13 11.71
C TYR A 425 19.27 11.08 10.26
N PHE A 426 18.59 10.01 9.89
CA PHE A 426 18.14 9.76 8.52
C PHE A 426 16.65 9.39 8.53
N THR A 427 15.89 9.87 7.55
CA THR A 427 14.49 9.51 7.32
C THR A 427 14.29 8.82 5.98
N ARG A 428 13.12 8.19 5.82
CA ARG A 428 12.71 7.58 4.55
C ARG A 428 11.94 8.58 3.69
N ASP A 429 11.65 8.19 2.45
CA ASP A 429 10.87 9.01 1.51
C ASP A 429 9.43 9.28 1.96
N ASN A 430 8.87 8.44 2.85
CA ASN A 430 7.58 8.70 3.52
C ASN A 430 7.68 9.72 4.67
N GLY A 431 8.89 10.21 4.96
CA GLY A 431 9.22 11.16 6.01
C GLY A 431 9.41 10.56 7.39
N CYS A 432 9.13 9.27 7.59
CA CYS A 432 9.33 8.62 8.88
C CYS A 432 10.81 8.35 9.18
N SER A 433 11.18 8.37 10.46
CA SER A 433 12.52 8.05 10.94
C SER A 433 13.00 6.70 10.39
N ASN A 434 14.25 6.63 9.93
CA ASN A 434 14.89 5.39 9.45
C ASN A 434 15.86 4.84 10.49
N TYR A 435 16.96 5.56 10.71
CA TYR A 435 17.93 5.28 11.75
C TYR A 435 18.69 6.56 12.13
N GLY A 436 19.34 6.55 13.29
CA GLY A 436 20.22 7.62 13.74
C GLY A 436 21.10 7.20 14.90
N GLY A 437 22.20 7.90 15.09
CA GLY A 437 23.16 7.64 16.15
C GLY A 437 24.54 8.22 15.86
N GLU A 438 25.55 7.70 16.55
CA GLU A 438 26.90 8.28 16.58
C GLU A 438 27.81 7.78 15.44
N PHE A 439 28.53 8.72 14.84
CA PHE A 439 29.56 8.48 13.84
C PHE A 439 30.91 9.02 14.32
N LEU A 440 31.98 8.30 14.02
CA LEU A 440 33.36 8.75 14.22
C LEU A 440 34.12 8.57 12.91
N ASP A 441 34.63 9.67 12.35
CA ASP A 441 35.37 9.70 11.09
C ASP A 441 34.67 8.96 9.93
N GLY A 442 33.34 9.11 9.86
CA GLY A 442 32.49 8.55 8.80
C GLY A 442 32.04 7.11 9.05
N GLU A 443 32.48 6.51 10.16
CA GLU A 443 32.12 5.16 10.55
C GLU A 443 31.11 5.14 11.69
N LEU A 444 30.16 4.21 11.66
CA LEU A 444 29.24 3.96 12.76
C LEU A 444 30.06 3.56 13.99
N ASN A 445 29.89 4.32 15.08
CA ASN A 445 30.64 4.10 16.31
C ASN A 445 29.82 4.57 17.52
N GLY A 446 29.29 3.61 18.27
CA GLY A 446 28.38 3.83 19.39
C GLY A 446 27.00 3.23 19.15
N GLU A 447 26.00 3.79 19.81
CA GLU A 447 24.61 3.33 19.77
C GLU A 447 23.88 3.88 18.53
N ILE A 448 23.25 2.99 17.77
CA ILE A 448 22.43 3.30 16.60
C ILE A 448 21.00 2.84 16.84
N LYS A 449 20.05 3.79 16.80
CA LYS A 449 18.61 3.56 16.88
C LYS A 449 18.04 3.33 15.50
N ILE A 450 17.22 2.32 15.35
CA ILE A 450 16.58 1.92 14.10
C ILE A 450 15.07 1.87 14.29
N TYR A 451 14.37 2.41 13.30
CA TYR A 451 12.92 2.57 13.28
C TYR A 451 12.33 1.76 12.14
N ASN A 452 11.13 1.22 12.31
CA ASN A 452 10.43 0.52 11.24
C ASN A 452 9.94 1.52 10.17
N SER A 453 9.36 1.04 9.08
CA SER A 453 8.88 1.88 7.96
C SER A 453 7.80 2.91 8.37
N GLN A 454 7.08 2.65 9.46
CA GLN A 454 6.15 3.55 10.12
C GLN A 454 6.83 4.62 11.01
N GLY A 455 8.13 4.53 11.26
CA GLY A 455 8.86 5.47 12.13
C GLY A 455 8.78 5.13 13.62
N ILE A 456 8.36 3.91 13.95
CA ILE A 456 8.30 3.39 15.33
C ILE A 456 9.65 2.76 15.67
N PHE A 457 10.24 3.14 16.81
CA PHE A 457 11.50 2.59 17.29
C PHE A 457 11.34 1.11 17.67
N TYR A 458 12.21 0.23 17.17
CA TYR A 458 12.14 -1.20 17.48
C TYR A 458 13.49 -1.89 17.64
N LEU A 459 14.61 -1.20 17.40
CA LEU A 459 15.91 -1.85 17.36
C LEU A 459 17.04 -0.90 17.74
N LEU A 460 17.89 -1.36 18.64
CA LEU A 460 19.11 -0.71 19.10
C LEU A 460 20.31 -1.59 18.79
N LYS A 461 21.34 -1.02 18.17
CA LYS A 461 22.57 -1.73 17.81
C LYS A 461 23.78 -0.91 18.24
N ASN A 462 24.79 -1.58 18.81
CA ASN A 462 26.08 -0.97 19.08
C ASN A 462 27.09 -1.31 17.98
N PHE A 463 27.85 -0.30 17.58
CA PHE A 463 28.89 -0.41 16.56
C PHE A 463 30.23 0.09 17.08
N LYS A 464 31.30 -0.51 16.55
CA LYS A 464 32.67 -0.03 16.66
C LYS A 464 33.32 -0.16 15.28
N GLU A 465 33.78 0.94 14.70
CA GLU A 465 34.42 0.98 13.37
C GLU A 465 33.57 0.23 12.31
N ASN A 466 32.31 0.64 12.15
CA ASN A 466 31.32 0.01 11.25
C ASN A 466 30.97 -1.47 11.53
N LYS A 467 31.54 -2.09 12.57
CA LYS A 467 31.25 -3.49 12.93
C LYS A 467 30.33 -3.54 14.13
N LEU A 468 29.33 -4.40 14.06
CA LEU A 468 28.42 -4.67 15.17
C LEU A 468 29.22 -5.26 16.35
N ASP A 469 29.29 -4.53 17.45
CA ASP A 469 30.07 -4.89 18.64
C ASP A 469 29.42 -4.24 19.86
N GLY A 470 29.02 -5.07 20.83
CA GLY A 470 28.23 -4.66 21.99
C GLY A 470 26.81 -5.23 21.98
N LYS A 471 25.90 -4.60 22.73
CA LYS A 471 24.51 -5.06 22.86
C LYS A 471 23.70 -4.80 21.60
N VAL A 472 22.84 -5.76 21.26
CA VAL A 472 21.72 -5.61 20.32
C VAL A 472 20.44 -5.85 21.10
N GLN A 473 19.51 -4.90 21.00
CA GLN A 473 18.22 -4.95 21.69
C GLN A 473 17.09 -4.70 20.70
N GLU A 474 16.12 -5.59 20.67
CA GLU A 474 14.88 -5.42 19.90
C GLU A 474 13.75 -5.06 20.85
N PHE A 475 12.81 -4.25 20.39
CA PHE A 475 11.69 -3.74 21.18
C PHE A 475 10.38 -4.02 20.45
N TYR A 476 9.35 -4.32 21.23
CA TYR A 476 7.97 -4.27 20.77
C TYR A 476 7.58 -2.83 20.44
N THR A 477 6.52 -2.65 19.64
CA THR A 477 5.96 -1.32 19.33
C THR A 477 5.52 -0.55 20.57
N ASN A 478 5.19 -1.26 21.65
CA ASN A 478 4.85 -0.67 22.95
C ASN A 478 6.05 -0.11 23.74
N GLY A 479 7.29 -0.32 23.27
CA GLY A 479 8.53 0.09 23.93
C GLY A 479 9.17 -0.93 24.87
N GLU A 480 8.50 -2.06 25.15
CA GLU A 480 9.04 -3.15 25.97
C GLU A 480 10.10 -3.93 25.20
N LEU A 481 11.11 -4.44 25.92
CA LEU A 481 12.20 -5.21 25.34
C LEU A 481 11.67 -6.54 24.81
N TYR A 482 11.85 -6.82 23.52
CA TYR A 482 11.52 -8.10 22.89
C TYR A 482 12.68 -9.09 22.98
N SER A 483 13.91 -8.64 22.68
CA SER A 483 15.07 -9.52 22.75
C SER A 483 16.34 -8.74 23.08
N GLU A 484 17.31 -9.41 23.69
CA GLU A 484 18.65 -8.86 23.95
C GLU A 484 19.73 -9.92 23.78
N VAL A 485 20.83 -9.55 23.11
CA VAL A 485 22.03 -10.37 22.98
C VAL A 485 23.29 -9.50 22.88
N ASN A 486 24.43 -10.02 23.36
CA ASN A 486 25.73 -9.42 23.12
C ASN A 486 26.32 -9.92 21.79
N VAL A 487 26.96 -9.01 21.06
CA VAL A 487 27.64 -9.30 19.79
C VAL A 487 29.10 -8.93 19.92
N VAL A 488 29.99 -9.81 19.47
CA VAL A 488 31.44 -9.56 19.40
C VAL A 488 31.89 -9.78 17.96
N LYS A 489 32.49 -8.77 17.32
CA LYS A 489 32.93 -8.83 15.90
C LYS A 489 31.83 -9.31 14.94
N GLY A 490 30.60 -8.84 15.13
CA GLY A 490 29.45 -9.20 14.29
C GLY A 490 28.81 -10.55 14.56
N LEU A 491 29.25 -11.28 15.60
CA LEU A 491 28.74 -12.61 15.95
C LEU A 491 28.12 -12.61 17.35
N ASN A 492 26.92 -13.18 17.50
CA ASN A 492 26.28 -13.36 18.80
C ASN A 492 27.18 -14.17 19.75
N GLU A 493 27.31 -13.70 20.99
CA GLU A 493 28.10 -14.31 22.05
C GLU A 493 27.35 -14.21 23.40
N GLY A 494 27.31 -15.30 24.16
CA GLY A 494 26.57 -15.36 25.43
C GLY A 494 25.09 -15.69 25.22
N ASN A 495 24.24 -15.28 26.17
CA ASN A 495 22.81 -15.60 26.12
C ASN A 495 22.05 -14.58 25.27
N LEU A 496 21.24 -15.08 24.33
CA LEU A 496 20.09 -14.37 23.77
C LEU A 496 18.91 -14.60 24.70
N TYR A 497 18.31 -13.51 25.16
CA TYR A 497 17.03 -13.52 25.87
C TYR A 497 15.93 -13.05 24.91
N VAL A 498 14.77 -13.71 24.95
CA VAL A 498 13.54 -13.22 24.32
C VAL A 498 12.48 -13.10 25.41
N PHE A 499 11.78 -11.98 25.42
CA PHE A 499 10.79 -11.63 26.41
C PHE A 499 9.40 -11.57 25.78
N GLY A 500 8.37 -11.74 26.60
CA GLY A 500 6.99 -11.47 26.26
C GLY A 500 6.67 -9.98 26.34
N PRO A 501 5.49 -9.56 25.85
CA PRO A 501 5.09 -8.16 25.85
C PRO A 501 4.85 -7.60 27.26
N LEU A 502 4.87 -8.44 28.31
CA LEU A 502 4.79 -8.05 29.72
C LEU A 502 6.15 -8.09 30.44
N GLY A 503 7.25 -8.35 29.73
CA GLY A 503 8.61 -8.45 30.27
C GLY A 503 8.98 -9.81 30.86
N ASP A 504 8.07 -10.79 30.82
CA ASP A 504 8.33 -12.18 31.18
C ASP A 504 9.37 -12.81 30.24
N THR A 505 10.29 -13.63 30.76
CA THR A 505 11.29 -14.30 29.89
C THR A 505 10.65 -15.51 29.20
N LEU A 506 10.53 -15.45 27.88
CA LEU A 506 9.97 -16.53 27.07
C LEU A 506 11.02 -17.49 26.54
N LYS A 507 12.27 -17.04 26.35
CA LYS A 507 13.29 -17.86 25.69
C LYS A 507 14.70 -17.49 26.08
N ILE A 508 15.55 -18.50 26.19
CA ILE A 508 16.98 -18.36 26.45
C ILE A 508 17.74 -19.29 25.51
N ILE A 509 18.67 -18.74 24.73
CA ILE A 509 19.57 -19.49 23.84
C ILE A 509 21.00 -19.03 24.07
N ASN A 510 21.91 -19.95 24.36
CA ASN A 510 23.32 -19.61 24.46
C ASN A 510 24.02 -19.68 23.08
N TYR A 511 24.86 -18.69 22.78
CA TYR A 511 25.63 -18.54 21.56
C TYR A 511 27.13 -18.47 21.86
N SER A 512 27.93 -19.03 20.97
CA SER A 512 29.36 -18.74 20.89
C SER A 512 29.80 -18.67 19.44
N LYS A 513 30.54 -17.61 19.08
CA LYS A 513 30.99 -17.30 17.72
C LYS A 513 29.83 -17.36 16.71
N GLY A 514 28.68 -16.80 17.10
CA GLY A 514 27.48 -16.68 16.27
C GLY A 514 26.70 -17.97 16.06
N LYS A 515 27.10 -19.09 16.69
CA LYS A 515 26.38 -20.36 16.59
C LYS A 515 25.73 -20.71 17.93
N PRO A 516 24.45 -21.15 17.93
CA PRO A 516 23.84 -21.73 19.10
C PRO A 516 24.69 -22.86 19.67
N THR A 517 24.91 -22.87 20.98
CA THR A 517 25.69 -23.88 21.70
C THR A 517 25.14 -24.06 23.11
N GLY A 518 25.28 -25.25 23.69
CA GLY A 518 24.83 -25.49 25.05
C GLY A 518 23.32 -25.57 25.17
N SER A 519 22.76 -25.04 26.27
CA SER A 519 21.35 -25.20 26.64
C SER A 519 20.41 -24.27 25.87
N TYR A 520 19.21 -24.78 25.61
CA TYR A 520 18.05 -24.06 25.10
C TYR A 520 16.90 -24.25 26.08
N ILE A 521 16.23 -23.16 26.45
CA ILE A 521 15.02 -23.19 27.27
C ILE A 521 14.02 -22.19 26.68
N GLU A 522 12.79 -22.61 26.56
CA GLU A 522 11.64 -21.79 26.19
C GLU A 522 10.54 -22.00 27.23
N TYR A 523 9.83 -20.93 27.57
CA TYR A 523 8.79 -20.92 28.59
C TYR A 523 7.44 -20.61 27.95
N HIS A 524 6.39 -21.22 28.50
CA HIS A 524 5.02 -20.78 28.36
C HIS A 524 4.84 -19.44 29.07
N ILE A 525 3.81 -18.68 28.68
CA ILE A 525 3.54 -17.36 29.28
C ILE A 525 3.16 -17.43 30.77
N ASN A 526 2.79 -18.62 31.28
CA ASN A 526 2.59 -18.88 32.71
C ASN A 526 3.89 -19.19 33.48
N GLY A 527 5.05 -19.21 32.81
CA GLY A 527 6.37 -19.49 33.39
C GLY A 527 6.78 -20.96 33.42
N ASN A 528 5.93 -21.90 33.02
CA ASN A 528 6.33 -23.31 32.86
C ASN A 528 7.26 -23.47 31.66
N ILE A 529 8.17 -24.44 31.67
CA ILE A 529 9.00 -24.75 30.49
C ILE A 529 8.07 -25.24 29.38
N ALA A 530 8.17 -24.65 28.19
CA ALA A 530 7.51 -25.09 26.96
C ALA A 530 8.39 -26.03 26.14
N SER A 531 9.71 -25.77 26.10
CA SER A 531 10.66 -26.60 25.38
C SER A 531 12.05 -26.51 26.00
N GLU A 532 12.77 -27.63 26.01
CA GLU A 532 14.17 -27.68 26.43
C GLU A 532 15.00 -28.59 25.52
N GLY A 533 16.27 -28.23 25.37
CA GLY A 533 17.18 -29.02 24.55
C GLY A 533 18.60 -28.49 24.55
N LYS A 534 19.41 -29.03 23.63
CA LYS A 534 20.81 -28.60 23.47
C LYS A 534 21.17 -28.37 22.01
N PHE A 535 22.08 -27.42 21.83
CA PHE A 535 22.76 -27.16 20.56
C PHE A 535 24.24 -27.54 20.66
N LYS A 536 24.78 -28.05 19.54
CA LYS A 536 26.22 -28.28 19.35
C LYS A 536 26.61 -27.84 17.95
N GLY A 537 27.52 -26.86 17.85
CA GLY A 537 27.99 -26.34 16.57
C GLY A 537 26.90 -25.68 15.73
N GLY A 538 25.90 -25.06 16.37
CA GLY A 538 24.75 -24.44 15.71
C GLY A 538 23.63 -25.38 15.31
N GLN A 539 23.74 -26.68 15.61
CA GLN A 539 22.74 -27.68 15.26
C GLN A 539 22.10 -28.26 16.52
N ARG A 540 20.80 -28.55 16.47
CA ARG A 540 20.12 -29.31 17.53
C ARG A 540 20.85 -30.64 17.72
N TYR A 541 21.09 -31.00 18.98
CA TYR A 541 21.85 -32.19 19.35
C TYR A 541 21.28 -32.84 20.61
N GLY A 542 21.21 -34.17 20.62
CA GLY A 542 20.73 -34.94 21.76
C GLY A 542 19.21 -34.90 21.90
N THR A 543 18.75 -35.18 23.12
CA THR A 543 17.32 -35.22 23.43
C THR A 543 16.75 -33.81 23.61
N TRP A 544 15.61 -33.59 22.99
CA TRP A 544 14.76 -32.43 23.12
C TRP A 544 13.42 -32.85 23.69
N LYS A 545 12.81 -31.97 24.46
CA LYS A 545 11.50 -32.18 25.07
C LYS A 545 10.65 -30.93 24.94
N ASP A 546 9.38 -31.13 24.64
CA ASP A 546 8.38 -30.08 24.71
C ASP A 546 7.31 -30.47 25.72
N TYR A 547 6.68 -29.47 26.33
CA TYR A 547 5.74 -29.64 27.42
C TYR A 547 4.44 -28.90 27.13
N TYR A 548 3.32 -29.43 27.62
CA TYR A 548 2.03 -28.76 27.62
C TYR A 548 2.06 -27.52 28.53
N TYR A 549 1.04 -26.66 28.39
CA TYR A 549 0.94 -25.41 29.16
C TYR A 549 0.91 -25.66 30.67
N ASP A 550 0.33 -26.78 31.11
CA ASP A 550 0.35 -27.26 32.49
C ASP A 550 1.70 -27.85 32.99
N GLY A 551 2.69 -27.99 32.11
CA GLY A 551 4.03 -28.52 32.40
C GLY A 551 4.19 -30.04 32.23
N SER A 552 3.14 -30.77 31.82
CA SER A 552 3.25 -32.20 31.49
C SER A 552 4.03 -32.41 30.18
N LEU A 553 4.75 -33.53 30.05
CA LEU A 553 5.61 -33.81 28.89
C LEU A 553 4.74 -34.11 27.66
N ALA A 554 4.84 -33.29 26.61
CA ALA A 554 4.08 -33.45 25.37
C ALA A 554 4.86 -34.19 24.31
N TYR A 555 6.16 -33.90 24.18
CA TYR A 555 7.01 -34.51 23.16
C TYR A 555 8.39 -34.84 23.70
N LYS A 556 8.97 -35.92 23.17
CA LYS A 556 10.36 -36.30 23.39
C LYS A 556 10.96 -36.81 22.09
N TYR A 557 12.02 -36.17 21.63
CA TYR A 557 12.66 -36.53 20.36
C TYR A 557 14.16 -36.29 20.38
N ASN A 558 14.87 -36.88 19.42
CA ASN A 558 16.33 -36.86 19.39
C ASN A 558 16.87 -36.27 18.09
N TYR A 559 17.96 -35.52 18.20
CA TYR A 559 18.68 -34.95 17.07
C TYR A 559 20.14 -35.41 17.00
N LYS A 560 20.62 -35.63 15.77
CA LYS A 560 22.04 -35.82 15.46
C LYS A 560 22.38 -35.01 14.20
N GLY A 561 23.33 -34.09 14.33
CA GLY A 561 23.73 -33.21 13.23
C GLY A 561 22.59 -32.33 12.72
N GLY A 562 21.70 -31.88 13.60
CA GLY A 562 20.55 -31.03 13.26
C GLY A 562 19.36 -31.75 12.62
N SER A 563 19.47 -33.05 12.34
CA SER A 563 18.38 -33.86 11.78
C SER A 563 17.79 -34.78 12.85
N PHE A 564 16.47 -35.02 12.78
CA PHE A 564 15.83 -36.04 13.63
C PHE A 564 16.55 -37.38 13.46
N HIS A 565 16.90 -38.01 14.58
CA HIS A 565 17.66 -39.24 14.59
C HIS A 565 17.34 -40.04 15.84
N GLY A 566 16.84 -41.26 15.69
CA GLY A 566 16.30 -42.08 16.76
C GLY A 566 14.81 -41.85 16.95
N ASP A 567 14.35 -42.05 18.19
CA ASP A 567 12.94 -42.02 18.54
C ASP A 567 12.38 -40.59 18.61
N TYR A 568 11.14 -40.46 18.15
CA TYR A 568 10.24 -39.34 18.32
C TYR A 568 8.96 -39.86 18.95
N VAL A 569 8.59 -39.31 20.10
CA VAL A 569 7.43 -39.74 20.87
C VAL A 569 6.59 -38.51 21.20
N GLN A 570 5.30 -38.59 20.93
CA GLN A 570 4.29 -37.66 21.42
C GLN A 570 3.50 -38.36 22.51
N PHE A 571 3.25 -37.65 23.60
CA PHE A 571 2.43 -38.10 24.70
C PHE A 571 1.14 -37.30 24.74
N ASP A 572 0.10 -37.85 25.36
CA ASP A 572 -1.05 -37.07 25.79
C ASP A 572 -0.77 -36.41 27.15
N LYS A 573 -1.74 -35.66 27.68
CA LYS A 573 -1.63 -34.96 28.96
C LYS A 573 -1.54 -35.91 30.18
N LYS A 574 -1.86 -37.20 30.02
CA LYS A 574 -1.74 -38.23 31.07
C LYS A 574 -0.39 -38.95 31.01
N GLY A 575 0.37 -38.76 29.94
CA GLY A 575 1.64 -39.43 29.67
C GLY A 575 1.52 -40.70 28.82
N ASP A 576 0.33 -41.00 28.30
CA ASP A 576 0.11 -42.10 27.36
C ASP A 576 0.68 -41.73 25.99
N THR A 577 1.17 -42.71 25.21
CA THR A 577 1.83 -42.43 23.94
C THR A 577 0.78 -42.24 22.84
N LEU A 578 0.73 -41.07 22.22
CA LEU A 578 -0.15 -40.79 21.07
C LEU A 578 0.53 -41.12 19.75
N VAL A 579 1.83 -40.87 19.65
CA VAL A 579 2.61 -41.06 18.41
C VAL A 579 3.98 -41.60 18.75
N TYR A 580 4.45 -42.59 17.99
CA TYR A 580 5.81 -43.10 18.05
C TYR A 580 6.38 -43.25 16.64
N ARG A 581 7.52 -42.59 16.39
CA ARG A 581 8.19 -42.57 15.09
C ARG A 581 9.69 -42.81 15.26
N THR A 582 10.29 -43.49 14.30
CA THR A 582 11.76 -43.63 14.24
C THR A 582 12.32 -42.90 13.02
N TYR A 583 13.33 -42.07 13.26
CA TYR A 583 14.02 -41.31 12.22
C TYR A 583 15.49 -41.73 12.08
N ASN A 584 16.01 -41.67 10.86
CA ASN A 584 17.44 -41.76 10.59
C ASN A 584 17.84 -40.61 9.64
N ASN A 585 18.55 -39.63 10.20
CA ASN A 585 19.02 -38.44 9.49
C ASN A 585 17.88 -37.68 8.79
N GLY A 586 16.82 -37.40 9.53
CA GLY A 586 15.66 -36.61 9.09
C GLY A 586 14.63 -37.39 8.27
N LEU A 587 14.94 -38.62 7.85
CA LEU A 587 14.01 -39.47 7.11
C LEU A 587 13.38 -40.50 8.04
N LEU A 588 12.06 -40.70 7.95
CA LEU A 588 11.39 -41.83 8.59
C LEU A 588 12.09 -43.15 8.19
N HIS A 589 12.49 -43.91 9.19
CA HIS A 589 13.28 -45.13 9.03
C HIS A 589 12.99 -46.08 10.18
N GLY A 590 12.13 -47.06 9.94
CA GLY A 590 11.56 -47.92 10.97
C GLY A 590 10.04 -47.81 10.95
N VAL A 591 9.45 -47.68 12.13
CA VAL A 591 8.01 -47.61 12.33
C VAL A 591 7.53 -46.17 12.54
N ASP A 592 6.32 -45.91 12.08
CA ASP A 592 5.51 -44.71 12.33
C ASP A 592 4.16 -45.21 12.83
N LYS A 593 3.84 -44.92 14.08
CA LYS A 593 2.66 -45.41 14.77
C LYS A 593 1.92 -44.25 15.40
N ASP A 594 0.62 -44.17 15.18
CA ASP A 594 -0.27 -43.43 16.06
C ASP A 594 -1.07 -44.41 16.91
N TYR A 595 -1.45 -43.97 18.09
CA TYR A 595 -2.22 -44.74 19.06
C TYR A 595 -3.53 -44.02 19.39
N THR A 596 -4.51 -44.77 19.87
CA THR A 596 -5.67 -44.26 20.60
C THR A 596 -5.25 -43.80 22.00
N ASN A 597 -6.11 -43.06 22.68
CA ASN A 597 -5.90 -42.61 24.06
C ASN A 597 -5.88 -43.75 25.11
N ASP A 598 -6.10 -44.99 24.70
CA ASP A 598 -5.91 -46.20 25.52
C ASP A 598 -4.75 -47.08 25.01
N ASN A 599 -3.77 -46.46 24.33
CA ASN A 599 -2.53 -47.07 23.84
C ASN A 599 -2.72 -48.21 22.81
N ARG A 600 -3.86 -48.29 22.11
CA ARG A 600 -4.05 -49.22 20.98
C ARG A 600 -3.57 -48.56 19.68
N VAL A 601 -2.89 -49.30 18.81
CA VAL A 601 -2.35 -48.75 17.56
C VAL A 601 -3.49 -48.42 16.59
N LEU A 602 -3.61 -47.15 16.17
CA LEU A 602 -4.52 -46.68 15.12
C LEU A 602 -3.98 -46.97 13.73
N TRP A 603 -2.67 -46.82 13.54
CA TRP A 603 -1.99 -47.23 12.32
C TRP A 603 -0.52 -47.49 12.60
N GLU A 604 0.08 -48.36 11.79
CA GLU A 604 1.50 -48.65 11.78
C GLU A 604 2.00 -48.63 10.34
N HIS A 605 2.89 -47.72 10.03
CA HIS A 605 3.55 -47.63 8.73
C HIS A 605 5.03 -47.93 8.89
N VAL A 606 5.59 -48.67 7.93
CA VAL A 606 7.00 -49.08 7.95
C VAL A 606 7.73 -48.35 6.84
N PHE A 607 8.72 -47.55 7.21
CA PHE A 607 9.54 -46.76 6.30
C PHE A 607 10.98 -47.26 6.23
N LYS A 608 11.60 -47.15 5.05
CA LYS A 608 13.06 -47.34 4.89
C LYS A 608 13.63 -46.20 4.05
N LYS A 609 14.45 -45.35 4.68
CA LYS A 609 15.03 -44.14 4.07
C LYS A 609 13.94 -43.23 3.48
N GLY A 610 12.90 -42.94 4.26
CA GLY A 610 11.76 -42.10 3.88
C GLY A 610 10.75 -42.75 2.93
N LYS A 611 10.98 -44.00 2.49
CA LYS A 611 10.09 -44.71 1.58
C LYS A 611 9.17 -45.64 2.36
N LEU A 612 7.86 -45.40 2.28
CA LEU A 612 6.83 -46.33 2.79
C LEU A 612 7.02 -47.71 2.13
N LYS A 613 7.13 -48.74 2.97
CA LYS A 613 7.31 -50.14 2.56
C LYS A 613 6.04 -50.94 2.78
N LYS A 614 5.34 -50.66 3.86
CA LYS A 614 4.09 -51.30 4.26
C LYS A 614 3.28 -50.29 5.07
N TYR A 615 1.96 -50.33 4.97
CA TYR A 615 1.08 -49.65 5.89
C TYR A 615 0.07 -50.64 6.46
N TYR A 616 -0.35 -50.38 7.69
CA TYR A 616 -1.39 -51.08 8.43
C TYR A 616 -2.24 -50.00 9.10
N ASN A 617 -3.54 -49.96 8.81
CA ASN A 617 -4.49 -49.05 9.45
C ASN A 617 -5.48 -49.92 10.23
N TYR A 618 -5.72 -49.56 11.47
CA TYR A 618 -6.58 -50.29 12.40
C TYR A 618 -7.79 -49.45 12.79
N GLY A 619 -8.87 -50.15 13.11
CA GLY A 619 -10.09 -49.55 13.60
C GLY A 619 -10.00 -49.29 15.09
N PRO A 620 -11.00 -48.59 15.66
CA PRO A 620 -10.99 -48.20 17.07
C PRO A 620 -10.91 -49.38 18.04
N ASN A 621 -11.24 -50.61 17.62
CA ASN A 621 -11.15 -51.81 18.45
C ASN A 621 -9.89 -52.65 18.18
N GLY A 622 -8.94 -52.14 17.38
CA GLY A 622 -7.70 -52.82 17.01
C GLY A 622 -7.84 -53.79 15.83
N GLU A 623 -9.01 -53.85 15.20
CA GLU A 623 -9.24 -54.62 13.98
C GLU A 623 -8.48 -54.01 12.80
N LEU A 624 -7.84 -54.81 11.94
CA LEU A 624 -7.13 -54.29 10.77
C LEU A 624 -8.14 -53.84 9.69
N LEU A 625 -8.25 -52.54 9.43
CA LEU A 625 -9.14 -51.97 8.42
C LEU A 625 -8.54 -52.05 7.02
N SER A 626 -7.25 -51.75 6.90
CA SER A 626 -6.55 -51.83 5.62
C SER A 626 -5.07 -52.06 5.80
N SER A 627 -4.45 -52.78 4.88
CA SER A 627 -3.00 -52.91 4.81
C SER A 627 -2.57 -53.10 3.37
N GLY A 628 -1.34 -52.71 3.06
CA GLY A 628 -0.90 -52.82 1.67
C GLY A 628 0.57 -52.53 1.46
N LYS A 629 0.97 -52.75 0.20
CA LYS A 629 2.26 -52.36 -0.34
C LYS A 629 2.00 -51.56 -1.61
N LYS A 630 2.23 -50.24 -1.54
CA LYS A 630 2.50 -49.36 -2.68
C LYS A 630 1.37 -49.28 -3.74
N GLU A 631 0.40 -48.39 -3.53
CA GLU A 631 -0.43 -47.79 -4.62
C GLU A 631 -0.76 -46.32 -4.30
N TYR A 632 -1.00 -45.50 -5.33
CA TYR A 632 -1.07 -44.02 -5.28
C TYR A 632 -2.49 -43.45 -5.21
N VAL A 633 -3.44 -44.27 -4.77
CA VAL A 633 -4.70 -43.80 -4.21
C VAL A 633 -4.57 -43.93 -2.71
N LEU A 634 -4.41 -42.80 -2.04
CA LEU A 634 -4.41 -42.78 -0.58
C LEU A 634 -5.87 -42.66 -0.15
N ASN A 635 -6.36 -43.73 0.46
CA ASN A 635 -7.57 -43.66 1.25
C ASN A 635 -7.21 -43.09 2.62
N ASP A 636 -8.08 -42.29 3.21
CA ASP A 636 -7.94 -41.85 4.60
C ASP A 636 -8.06 -43.05 5.57
N ARG A 637 -7.93 -42.80 6.87
CA ARG A 637 -8.02 -43.82 7.92
C ARG A 637 -9.35 -44.59 7.95
N PHE A 638 -10.37 -44.14 7.22
CA PHE A 638 -11.70 -44.74 7.13
C PHE A 638 -11.96 -45.41 5.77
N GLY A 639 -10.99 -45.38 4.85
CA GLY A 639 -11.10 -46.01 3.54
C GLY A 639 -11.63 -45.09 2.43
N TYR A 640 -11.85 -43.79 2.69
CA TYR A 640 -12.30 -42.84 1.68
C TYR A 640 -11.14 -42.36 0.81
N LYS A 641 -11.31 -42.41 -0.51
CA LYS A 641 -10.34 -41.85 -1.47
C LYS A 641 -10.11 -40.37 -1.18
N TYR A 642 -8.88 -40.01 -0.78
CA TYR A 642 -8.52 -38.64 -0.40
C TYR A 642 -7.60 -37.98 -1.45
N ILE A 643 -6.75 -38.75 -2.13
CA ILE A 643 -5.81 -38.26 -3.17
C ILE A 643 -5.77 -39.20 -4.37
N GLU A 644 -5.73 -38.64 -5.58
CA GLU A 644 -5.39 -39.30 -6.84
C GLU A 644 -4.35 -38.49 -7.60
N GLY A 645 -3.33 -39.13 -8.18
CA GLY A 645 -2.38 -38.43 -9.04
C GLY A 645 -1.41 -39.37 -9.72
N THR A 646 -0.87 -38.94 -10.85
CA THR A 646 0.07 -39.72 -11.65
C THR A 646 1.52 -39.31 -11.36
N LYS A 647 2.45 -40.28 -11.41
CA LYS A 647 3.89 -40.03 -11.22
C LYS A 647 4.68 -40.45 -12.46
N LYS A 648 5.68 -39.65 -12.82
CA LYS A 648 6.73 -40.03 -13.79
C LYS A 648 8.03 -40.23 -13.02
N GLY A 649 8.44 -41.50 -12.84
CA GLY A 649 9.49 -41.87 -11.90
C GLY A 649 9.04 -41.69 -10.44
N ASN A 650 9.77 -40.91 -9.63
CA ASN A 650 9.44 -40.64 -8.22
C ASN A 650 8.67 -39.33 -7.99
N LYS A 651 8.38 -38.57 -9.05
CA LYS A 651 7.82 -37.22 -8.97
C LYS A 651 6.42 -37.17 -9.59
N PHE A 652 5.50 -36.41 -9.00
CA PHE A 652 4.16 -36.19 -9.58
C PHE A 652 4.26 -35.53 -10.95
N HIS A 653 3.42 -35.94 -11.88
CA HIS A 653 3.41 -35.38 -13.22
C HIS A 653 2.05 -35.56 -13.85
N GLY A 654 1.41 -34.48 -14.29
CA GLY A 654 0.03 -34.44 -14.74
C GLY A 654 -0.93 -33.97 -13.64
N GLU A 655 -2.22 -34.18 -13.86
CA GLU A 655 -3.27 -33.84 -12.91
C GLU A 655 -3.12 -34.62 -11.60
N TYR A 656 -3.33 -33.89 -10.51
CA TYR A 656 -3.37 -34.36 -9.14
C TYR A 656 -4.65 -33.81 -8.51
N THR A 657 -5.47 -34.71 -7.97
CA THR A 657 -6.81 -34.43 -7.47
C THR A 657 -6.90 -34.80 -5.99
N VAL A 658 -7.46 -33.90 -5.19
CA VAL A 658 -7.81 -34.15 -3.79
C VAL A 658 -9.33 -34.20 -3.69
N TYR A 659 -9.85 -35.07 -2.85
CA TYR A 659 -11.28 -35.28 -2.69
C TYR A 659 -11.73 -34.94 -1.27
N PHE A 660 -12.91 -34.33 -1.16
CA PHE A 660 -13.69 -34.32 0.05
C PHE A 660 -14.12 -35.75 0.41
N LYS A 661 -14.44 -35.96 1.69
CA LYS A 661 -14.92 -37.25 2.18
C LYS A 661 -16.24 -37.71 1.57
N ASN A 662 -17.05 -36.78 1.04
CA ASN A 662 -18.25 -37.12 0.27
C ASN A 662 -17.96 -37.54 -1.19
N GLY A 663 -16.69 -37.63 -1.58
CA GLY A 663 -16.26 -38.05 -2.91
C GLY A 663 -16.23 -36.94 -3.96
N ASN A 664 -16.68 -35.73 -3.64
CA ASN A 664 -16.50 -34.57 -4.52
C ASN A 664 -15.04 -34.13 -4.53
N VAL A 665 -14.62 -33.51 -5.63
CA VAL A 665 -13.28 -32.93 -5.74
C VAL A 665 -13.17 -31.73 -4.79
N SER A 666 -12.11 -31.66 -3.99
CA SER A 666 -11.75 -30.47 -3.20
C SER A 666 -10.69 -29.62 -3.88
N GLU A 667 -9.76 -30.26 -4.59
CA GLU A 667 -8.64 -29.59 -5.24
C GLU A 667 -8.26 -30.30 -6.54
N LYS A 668 -7.90 -29.54 -7.56
CA LYS A 668 -7.20 -30.04 -8.75
C LYS A 668 -5.98 -29.18 -9.01
N ARG A 669 -4.84 -29.81 -9.21
CA ARG A 669 -3.58 -29.14 -9.52
C ARG A 669 -2.75 -29.95 -10.51
N ASN A 670 -1.81 -29.30 -11.20
CA ASN A 670 -0.99 -29.94 -12.22
C ASN A 670 0.51 -29.89 -11.84
N TYR A 671 1.21 -31.01 -12.06
CA TYR A 671 2.65 -31.11 -11.84
C TYR A 671 3.42 -31.39 -13.14
N VAL A 672 4.57 -30.74 -13.31
CA VAL A 672 5.55 -31.07 -14.34
C VAL A 672 6.82 -31.59 -13.67
N LYS A 673 7.06 -32.90 -13.73
CA LYS A 673 8.21 -33.56 -13.09
C LYS A 673 8.41 -33.14 -11.62
N GLY A 674 7.32 -33.11 -10.85
CA GLY A 674 7.27 -32.84 -9.41
C GLY A 674 7.24 -31.38 -9.01
N VAL A 675 7.19 -30.46 -9.97
CA VAL A 675 7.06 -29.02 -9.78
C VAL A 675 5.65 -28.62 -10.17
N LEU A 676 4.92 -27.95 -9.29
CA LEU A 676 3.57 -27.47 -9.53
C LEU A 676 3.61 -26.41 -10.63
N SER A 677 2.92 -26.69 -11.73
CA SER A 677 2.88 -25.79 -12.87
C SER A 677 1.63 -26.04 -13.72
N GLY A 678 0.91 -24.97 -14.03
CA GLY A 678 -0.37 -24.98 -14.73
C GLY A 678 -1.52 -24.52 -13.83
N GLU A 679 -2.73 -24.86 -14.23
CA GLU A 679 -3.94 -24.54 -13.49
C GLU A 679 -4.01 -25.25 -12.14
N TYR A 680 -4.55 -24.52 -11.16
CA TYR A 680 -4.90 -25.00 -9.84
C TYR A 680 -6.31 -24.50 -9.51
N LYS A 681 -7.20 -25.40 -9.06
CA LYS A 681 -8.58 -25.07 -8.69
C LYS A 681 -8.95 -25.68 -7.34
N GLU A 682 -9.64 -24.90 -6.52
CA GLU A 682 -10.27 -25.37 -5.27
C GLU A 682 -11.79 -25.33 -5.42
N TYR A 683 -12.46 -26.22 -4.72
CA TYR A 683 -13.90 -26.41 -4.82
C TYR A 683 -14.53 -26.47 -3.44
N TYR A 684 -15.79 -26.03 -3.34
CA TYR A 684 -16.64 -26.27 -2.19
C TYR A 684 -17.07 -27.75 -2.10
N SER A 685 -17.47 -28.21 -0.91
CA SER A 685 -17.88 -29.61 -0.68
C SER A 685 -19.04 -30.10 -1.54
N TRP A 686 -19.84 -29.19 -2.10
CA TRP A 686 -20.93 -29.48 -3.03
C TRP A 686 -20.53 -29.40 -4.52
N GLY A 687 -19.27 -29.05 -4.83
CA GLY A 687 -18.69 -29.07 -6.18
C GLY A 687 -18.55 -27.71 -6.88
N GLY A 688 -19.04 -26.61 -6.28
CA GLY A 688 -18.80 -25.26 -6.80
C GLY A 688 -17.34 -24.84 -6.72
N ILE A 689 -16.91 -23.93 -7.58
CA ILE A 689 -15.53 -23.42 -7.56
C ILE A 689 -15.39 -22.42 -6.39
N ASP A 690 -14.36 -22.60 -5.58
CA ASP A 690 -13.92 -21.66 -4.54
C ASP A 690 -12.83 -20.73 -5.08
N GLN A 691 -11.78 -21.32 -5.69
CA GLN A 691 -10.63 -20.56 -6.21
C GLN A 691 -10.13 -21.11 -7.54
N GLU A 692 -9.65 -20.21 -8.39
CA GLU A 692 -8.93 -20.51 -9.63
C GLU A 692 -7.60 -19.74 -9.63
N MET A 693 -6.52 -20.48 -9.83
CA MET A 693 -5.15 -19.99 -9.73
C MET A 693 -4.29 -20.61 -10.82
N TYR A 694 -3.14 -20.00 -11.08
CA TYR A 694 -2.13 -20.56 -11.96
C TYR A 694 -0.76 -20.56 -11.27
N TYR A 695 -0.02 -21.64 -11.46
CA TYR A 695 1.32 -21.82 -10.93
C TYR A 695 2.34 -21.94 -12.06
N LYS A 696 3.50 -21.34 -11.86
CA LYS A 696 4.70 -21.52 -12.67
C LYS A 696 5.86 -21.81 -11.75
N ASP A 697 6.49 -22.97 -11.94
CA ASP A 697 7.66 -23.39 -11.16
C ASP A 697 7.47 -23.31 -9.63
N ASP A 698 6.38 -23.91 -9.11
CA ASP A 698 5.96 -23.90 -7.70
C ASP A 698 5.54 -22.51 -7.14
N LYS A 699 5.46 -21.47 -7.97
CA LYS A 699 5.02 -20.13 -7.56
C LYS A 699 3.73 -19.72 -8.23
N LEU A 700 2.85 -19.04 -7.49
CA LEU A 700 1.67 -18.38 -8.03
C LEU A 700 2.08 -17.35 -9.09
N HIS A 701 1.47 -17.41 -10.28
CA HIS A 701 1.82 -16.54 -11.39
C HIS A 701 0.62 -16.40 -12.33
N GLY A 702 0.26 -15.18 -12.74
CA GLY A 702 -0.91 -14.92 -13.58
C GLY A 702 -2.20 -14.69 -12.81
N GLU A 703 -3.35 -14.96 -13.45
CA GLU A 703 -4.65 -14.58 -12.91
C GLU A 703 -5.02 -15.36 -11.65
N TYR A 704 -5.65 -14.66 -10.71
CA TYR A 704 -6.28 -15.23 -9.53
C TYR A 704 -7.74 -14.82 -9.50
N LYS A 705 -8.63 -15.78 -9.23
CA LYS A 705 -10.06 -15.55 -8.98
C LYS A 705 -10.50 -16.38 -7.78
N SER A 706 -11.32 -15.81 -6.91
CA SER A 706 -12.02 -16.56 -5.87
C SER A 706 -13.49 -16.19 -5.83
N TYR A 707 -14.31 -17.09 -5.29
CA TYR A 707 -15.77 -17.02 -5.32
C TYR A 707 -16.35 -17.30 -3.94
N TYR A 708 -17.50 -16.71 -3.64
CA TYR A 708 -18.33 -17.10 -2.51
C TYR A 708 -19.05 -18.43 -2.82
N ASP A 709 -19.51 -19.12 -1.79
CA ASP A 709 -20.32 -20.35 -1.88
C ASP A 709 -21.65 -20.21 -2.62
N ASN A 710 -22.08 -18.98 -2.94
CA ASN A 710 -23.23 -18.69 -3.80
C ASN A 710 -22.82 -18.52 -5.30
N GLY A 711 -21.54 -18.73 -5.63
CA GLY A 711 -20.98 -18.64 -6.98
C GLY A 711 -20.59 -17.22 -7.43
N LYS A 712 -20.86 -16.18 -6.62
CA LYS A 712 -20.45 -14.81 -6.96
C LYS A 712 -18.98 -14.59 -6.69
N LYS A 713 -18.32 -13.76 -7.49
CA LYS A 713 -16.90 -13.42 -7.31
C LYS A 713 -16.67 -12.80 -5.93
N HIS A 714 -15.62 -13.22 -5.24
CA HIS A 714 -15.13 -12.68 -3.98
C HIS A 714 -13.90 -11.79 -4.21
N ALA A 715 -12.96 -12.23 -5.04
CA ALA A 715 -11.77 -11.46 -5.38
C ALA A 715 -11.25 -11.80 -6.77
N GLU A 716 -10.57 -10.84 -7.38
CA GLU A 716 -9.74 -11.06 -8.57
C GLU A 716 -8.50 -10.17 -8.54
N GLY A 717 -7.44 -10.66 -9.17
CA GLY A 717 -6.18 -9.95 -9.30
C GLY A 717 -5.13 -10.80 -9.99
N GLN A 718 -3.87 -10.43 -9.83
CA GLN A 718 -2.73 -11.10 -10.46
C GLN A 718 -1.65 -11.40 -9.44
N TYR A 719 -0.93 -12.50 -9.68
CA TYR A 719 0.31 -12.83 -9.01
C TYR A 719 1.49 -12.79 -9.99
N VAL A 720 2.65 -12.34 -9.51
CA VAL A 720 3.93 -12.42 -10.21
C VAL A 720 4.95 -13.01 -9.25
N GLU A 721 5.48 -14.19 -9.58
CA GLU A 721 6.52 -14.88 -8.79
C GLU A 721 6.12 -15.13 -7.33
N GLY A 722 4.84 -15.38 -7.07
CA GLY A 722 4.29 -15.64 -5.74
C GLY A 722 3.71 -14.41 -5.03
N GLU A 723 3.92 -13.21 -5.55
CA GLU A 723 3.49 -11.94 -4.92
C GLU A 723 2.32 -11.30 -5.66
N LYS A 724 1.40 -10.66 -4.92
CA LYS A 724 0.30 -9.89 -5.53
C LYS A 724 0.86 -8.73 -6.34
N ALA A 725 0.35 -8.52 -7.54
CA ALA A 725 0.76 -7.42 -8.41
C ALA A 725 -0.44 -6.72 -9.05
N GLY A 726 -0.33 -5.40 -9.25
CA GLY A 726 -1.32 -4.60 -9.96
C GLY A 726 -2.62 -4.39 -9.18
N LEU A 727 -3.71 -4.14 -9.91
CA LEU A 727 -5.01 -3.86 -9.32
C LEU A 727 -5.70 -5.14 -8.87
N TRP A 728 -6.03 -5.19 -7.59
CA TRP A 728 -6.85 -6.23 -6.96
C TRP A 728 -8.23 -5.67 -6.63
N LYS A 729 -9.26 -6.44 -6.98
CA LYS A 729 -10.67 -6.14 -6.70
C LYS A 729 -11.25 -7.18 -5.78
N TYR A 730 -11.95 -6.72 -4.76
CA TYR A 730 -12.69 -7.56 -3.81
C TYR A 730 -14.16 -7.16 -3.86
N TYR A 731 -15.05 -8.13 -3.70
CA TYR A 731 -16.48 -7.97 -3.88
C TYR A 731 -17.24 -8.40 -2.63
N HIS A 732 -18.39 -7.78 -2.40
CA HIS A 732 -19.37 -8.20 -1.40
C HIS A 732 -20.03 -9.53 -1.80
N PRO A 733 -20.61 -10.29 -0.86
CA PRO A 733 -21.31 -11.54 -1.18
C PRO A 733 -22.51 -11.37 -2.11
N ASN A 734 -23.01 -10.14 -2.29
CA ASN A 734 -24.06 -9.85 -3.26
C ASN A 734 -23.54 -9.56 -4.69
N GLY A 735 -22.23 -9.49 -4.89
CA GLY A 735 -21.56 -9.28 -6.19
C GLY A 735 -21.13 -7.83 -6.46
N ASN A 736 -21.49 -6.88 -5.61
CA ASN A 736 -21.04 -5.50 -5.74
C ASN A 736 -19.57 -5.35 -5.34
N LEU A 737 -18.85 -4.41 -5.93
CA LEU A 737 -17.47 -4.12 -5.58
C LEU A 737 -17.40 -3.67 -4.12
N TYR A 738 -16.46 -4.21 -3.35
CA TYR A 738 -16.20 -3.86 -1.95
C TYR A 738 -14.94 -3.01 -1.82
N LYS A 739 -13.85 -3.41 -2.49
CA LYS A 739 -12.54 -2.78 -2.32
C LYS A 739 -11.69 -2.90 -3.57
N GLU A 740 -10.96 -1.83 -3.86
CA GLU A 740 -9.87 -1.81 -4.85
C GLU A 740 -8.55 -1.49 -4.15
N VAL A 741 -7.50 -2.25 -4.46
CA VAL A 741 -6.13 -2.07 -3.92
C VAL A 741 -5.13 -2.27 -5.03
N TYR A 742 -4.11 -1.41 -5.08
CA TYR A 742 -2.97 -1.61 -5.96
C TYR A 742 -1.79 -2.22 -5.18
N PHE A 743 -1.15 -3.23 -5.76
CA PHE A 743 0.02 -3.89 -5.18
C PHE A 743 1.26 -3.70 -6.05
N ILE A 744 2.36 -3.32 -5.40
CA ILE A 744 3.71 -3.22 -5.98
C ILE A 744 4.63 -4.08 -5.11
N ASP A 745 5.30 -5.05 -5.73
CA ASP A 745 6.19 -6.00 -5.05
C ASP A 745 5.54 -6.67 -3.82
N GLY A 746 4.29 -7.10 -3.95
CA GLY A 746 3.51 -7.76 -2.89
C GLY A 746 2.99 -6.83 -1.79
N LYS A 747 3.39 -5.55 -1.78
CA LYS A 747 2.95 -4.56 -0.79
C LYS A 747 1.85 -3.68 -1.37
N SER A 748 0.84 -3.39 -0.56
CA SER A 748 -0.11 -2.35 -0.92
C SER A 748 0.60 -1.00 -0.82
N ASP A 749 0.80 -0.34 -1.94
CA ASP A 749 1.35 1.00 -2.01
C ASP A 749 0.38 1.88 -2.82
N GLY A 750 0.25 3.15 -2.41
CA GLY A 750 -0.67 4.10 -3.02
C GLY A 750 -2.09 4.08 -2.42
N HIS A 751 -3.10 3.83 -3.24
CA HIS A 751 -4.50 4.18 -2.94
C HIS A 751 -5.42 2.96 -2.79
N VAL A 752 -6.23 2.99 -1.74
CA VAL A 752 -7.30 2.01 -1.49
C VAL A 752 -8.65 2.69 -1.60
N THR A 753 -9.54 2.17 -2.44
CA THR A 753 -10.95 2.59 -2.50
C THR A 753 -11.83 1.57 -1.79
N ILE A 754 -12.76 2.04 -0.95
CA ILE A 754 -13.80 1.20 -0.33
C ILE A 754 -15.18 1.61 -0.82
N TYR A 755 -16.02 0.61 -1.10
CA TYR A 755 -17.38 0.72 -1.63
C TYR A 755 -18.40 0.06 -0.69
N SER A 756 -19.64 0.57 -0.70
CA SER A 756 -20.76 0.02 0.06
C SER A 756 -21.27 -1.29 -0.53
N ILE A 757 -22.06 -2.03 0.24
CA ILE A 757 -22.75 -3.23 -0.26
C ILE A 757 -23.76 -2.90 -1.36
N THR A 758 -24.20 -1.64 -1.49
CA THR A 758 -25.07 -1.18 -2.60
C THR A 758 -24.28 -0.58 -3.77
N GLY A 759 -22.95 -0.48 -3.66
CA GLY A 759 -22.03 -0.10 -4.74
C GLY A 759 -21.57 1.36 -4.74
N GLU A 760 -22.02 2.19 -3.79
CA GLU A 760 -21.54 3.57 -3.71
C GLU A 760 -20.14 3.65 -3.12
N LYS A 761 -19.34 4.61 -3.59
CA LYS A 761 -18.00 4.87 -3.05
C LYS A 761 -18.11 5.44 -1.63
N ARG A 762 -17.35 4.88 -0.67
CA ARG A 762 -17.38 5.32 0.74
C ARG A 762 -16.15 6.09 1.16
N SER A 763 -14.97 5.56 0.84
CA SER A 763 -13.72 6.16 1.30
C SER A 763 -12.54 5.84 0.40
N ASN A 764 -11.55 6.72 0.50
CA ASN A 764 -10.24 6.60 -0.10
C ASN A 764 -9.19 6.64 1.01
N TYR A 765 -8.22 5.74 0.98
CA TYR A 765 -7.03 5.79 1.85
C TYR A 765 -5.80 5.90 0.98
N PHE A 766 -4.91 6.84 1.29
CA PHE A 766 -3.68 7.09 0.55
C PHE A 766 -2.50 6.83 1.47
N TYR A 767 -1.62 5.96 1.03
CA TYR A 767 -0.40 5.58 1.72
C TYR A 767 0.81 6.14 0.98
N LYS A 768 1.83 6.57 1.73
CA LYS A 768 3.19 6.81 1.22
C LYS A 768 4.05 5.68 1.75
N GLY A 769 4.31 4.65 0.93
CA GLY A 769 4.80 3.37 1.44
C GLY A 769 3.71 2.68 2.27
N ASP A 770 4.02 2.31 3.51
CA ASP A 770 3.09 1.69 4.46
C ASP A 770 2.44 2.69 5.43
N VAL A 771 2.69 3.99 5.26
CA VAL A 771 2.23 5.04 6.18
C VAL A 771 0.97 5.72 5.63
N LEU A 772 -0.13 5.65 6.39
CA LEU A 772 -1.38 6.34 6.06
C LEU A 772 -1.16 7.86 6.07
N TYR A 773 -1.21 8.47 4.90
CA TYR A 773 -0.96 9.90 4.70
C TYR A 773 -2.25 10.71 4.56
N LYS A 774 -3.29 10.12 3.95
CA LYS A 774 -4.57 10.82 3.73
C LYS A 774 -5.75 9.85 3.75
N THR A 775 -6.87 10.30 4.28
CA THR A 775 -8.17 9.64 4.16
C THR A 775 -9.20 10.61 3.60
N GLU A 776 -9.98 10.18 2.61
CA GLU A 776 -11.19 10.90 2.17
C GLU A 776 -12.42 10.05 2.40
N VAL A 777 -13.53 10.68 2.83
CA VAL A 777 -14.84 10.03 2.96
C VAL A 777 -15.84 10.72 2.05
N PHE A 778 -16.66 9.92 1.38
CA PHE A 778 -17.65 10.36 0.42
C PHE A 778 -19.06 10.29 1.02
N ASP A 779 -19.90 11.27 0.66
CA ASP A 779 -21.35 11.15 0.85
C ASP A 779 -21.99 10.26 -0.23
N LYS A 780 -23.32 10.09 -0.14
CA LYS A 780 -24.11 9.31 -1.10
C LYS A 780 -24.09 9.85 -2.53
N ASP A 781 -23.77 11.14 -2.70
CA ASP A 781 -23.75 11.84 -3.99
C ASP A 781 -22.33 11.84 -4.59
N GLY A 782 -21.35 11.25 -3.88
CA GLY A 782 -19.95 11.14 -4.30
C GLY A 782 -19.08 12.36 -3.98
N ASN A 783 -19.55 13.29 -3.14
CA ASN A 783 -18.76 14.44 -2.71
C ASN A 783 -17.90 14.10 -1.49
N VAL A 784 -16.70 14.67 -1.41
CA VAL A 784 -15.82 14.52 -0.24
C VAL A 784 -16.37 15.33 0.93
N ILE A 785 -16.74 14.67 2.03
CA ILE A 785 -17.28 15.28 3.25
C ILE A 785 -16.32 15.24 4.45
N CYS A 786 -15.23 14.50 4.30
CA CYS A 786 -14.15 14.40 5.28
C CYS A 786 -12.83 14.20 4.52
N ASP A 787 -11.83 15.03 4.81
CA ASP A 787 -10.47 14.93 4.29
C ASP A 787 -9.53 15.03 5.50
N ILE A 788 -8.86 13.94 5.84
CA ILE A 788 -7.94 13.82 6.97
C ILE A 788 -6.54 13.69 6.39
N LYS A 789 -5.61 14.55 6.81
CA LYS A 789 -4.19 14.45 6.48
C LYS A 789 -3.38 14.11 7.71
N THR A 790 -2.51 13.12 7.58
CA THR A 790 -1.64 12.60 8.65
C THR A 790 -0.21 12.50 8.15
N PRO A 791 0.50 13.65 8.00
CA PRO A 791 1.90 13.64 7.57
C PRO A 791 2.75 12.73 8.46
N GLN A 792 3.62 11.91 7.86
CA GLN A 792 4.43 10.91 8.57
C GLN A 792 3.60 9.93 9.43
N GLY A 793 2.31 9.78 9.13
CA GLY A 793 1.39 8.94 9.90
C GLY A 793 1.04 9.52 11.28
N LYS A 794 1.23 10.83 11.48
CA LYS A 794 0.99 11.49 12.78
C LYS A 794 -0.13 12.51 12.68
N GLY A 795 -0.93 12.61 13.73
CA GLY A 795 -1.93 13.67 13.88
C GLY A 795 -3.26 13.23 14.45
N GLU A 796 -4.17 14.17 14.62
CA GLU A 796 -5.55 13.89 15.01
C GLU A 796 -6.30 13.20 13.87
N TYR A 797 -7.06 12.15 14.20
CA TYR A 797 -7.84 11.37 13.26
C TYR A 797 -9.31 11.49 13.61
N VAL A 798 -10.00 12.40 12.90
CA VAL A 798 -11.42 12.70 13.09
C VAL A 798 -12.19 12.26 11.87
N PHE A 799 -12.75 11.06 11.93
CA PHE A 799 -13.42 10.41 10.82
C PHE A 799 -14.94 10.56 10.92
N LYS A 800 -15.55 11.02 9.84
CA LYS A 800 -17.01 11.11 9.68
C LYS A 800 -17.54 9.90 8.94
N SER A 801 -18.76 9.46 9.28
CA SER A 801 -19.46 8.46 8.47
C SER A 801 -19.85 9.03 7.10
N THR A 802 -20.34 8.16 6.21
CA THR A 802 -20.93 8.56 4.92
C THR A 802 -22.20 9.42 5.07
N ALA A 803 -22.81 9.45 6.27
CA ALA A 803 -23.93 10.32 6.61
C ALA A 803 -23.49 11.66 7.24
N GLY A 804 -22.18 11.91 7.36
CA GLY A 804 -21.62 13.20 7.79
C GLY A 804 -21.46 13.40 9.30
N HIS A 805 -22.03 12.54 10.15
CA HIS A 805 -21.83 12.61 11.60
C HIS A 805 -20.42 12.14 12.00
N LEU A 806 -19.90 12.65 13.13
CA LEU A 806 -18.64 12.18 13.72
C LEU A 806 -18.76 10.69 14.08
N TYR A 807 -17.97 9.83 13.47
CA TYR A 807 -18.03 8.38 13.70
C TYR A 807 -16.85 7.86 14.52
N LEU A 808 -15.66 8.43 14.35
CA LEU A 808 -14.45 8.00 15.05
C LEU A 808 -13.55 9.20 15.35
N LYS A 809 -13.03 9.26 16.59
CA LYS A 809 -11.96 10.17 17.02
C LYS A 809 -10.80 9.37 17.62
N SER A 810 -9.57 9.68 17.18
CA SER A 810 -8.33 9.09 17.69
C SER A 810 -7.14 9.98 17.37
N LYS A 811 -5.94 9.57 17.77
CA LYS A 811 -4.67 10.13 17.32
C LYS A 811 -3.87 9.03 16.62
N LEU A 812 -3.21 9.36 15.52
CA LEU A 812 -2.25 8.45 14.87
C LEU A 812 -0.83 8.80 15.27
N ASP A 813 -0.01 7.76 15.42
CA ASP A 813 1.45 7.84 15.45
C ASP A 813 2.01 6.65 14.65
N GLY A 814 2.88 6.92 13.67
CA GLY A 814 3.34 5.92 12.71
C GLY A 814 2.25 5.32 11.81
N GLY A 815 1.14 6.05 11.61
CA GLY A 815 -0.01 5.58 10.83
C GLY A 815 -0.96 4.68 11.62
N GLU A 816 -0.61 4.35 12.87
CA GLU A 816 -1.40 3.49 13.76
C GLU A 816 -2.09 4.28 14.86
N HIS A 817 -3.26 3.81 15.31
CA HIS A 817 -3.98 4.45 16.40
C HIS A 817 -3.19 4.39 17.71
N HIS A 818 -2.99 5.54 18.36
CA HIS A 818 -2.26 5.65 19.62
C HIS A 818 -3.03 6.52 20.63
N GLY A 819 -3.07 6.11 21.89
CA GLY A 819 -3.88 6.72 22.93
C GLY A 819 -5.35 6.32 22.84
N THR A 820 -6.26 7.24 23.18
CA THR A 820 -7.70 6.90 23.21
C THR A 820 -8.30 6.88 21.81
N LYS A 821 -8.97 5.78 21.45
CA LYS A 821 -9.79 5.62 20.25
C LYS A 821 -11.26 5.53 20.66
N THR A 822 -12.09 6.43 20.14
CA THR A 822 -13.52 6.52 20.49
C THR A 822 -14.38 6.52 19.22
N PHE A 823 -15.35 5.62 19.15
CA PHE A 823 -16.41 5.62 18.14
C PHE A 823 -17.69 6.26 18.70
N TYR A 824 -18.48 6.86 17.82
CA TYR A 824 -19.70 7.59 18.20
C TYR A 824 -20.91 7.14 17.37
N TYR A 825 -22.07 7.20 18.00
CA TYR A 825 -23.36 7.15 17.34
C TYR A 825 -23.71 8.52 16.70
N PRO A 826 -24.61 8.56 15.71
CA PRO A 826 -25.12 9.81 15.13
C PRO A 826 -25.68 10.82 16.14
N ASN A 827 -26.23 10.35 17.26
CA ASN A 827 -26.74 11.21 18.35
C ASN A 827 -25.63 11.77 19.27
N GLY A 828 -24.35 11.52 18.96
CA GLY A 828 -23.19 12.01 19.72
C GLY A 828 -22.79 11.14 20.92
N GLN A 829 -23.56 10.10 21.25
CA GLN A 829 -23.18 9.17 22.32
C GLN A 829 -22.01 8.29 21.91
N THR A 830 -21.22 7.84 22.89
CA THR A 830 -20.09 6.94 22.64
C THR A 830 -20.61 5.55 22.28
N LEU A 831 -20.19 5.01 21.14
CA LEU A 831 -20.47 3.64 20.72
C LEU A 831 -19.45 2.68 21.33
N GLU A 832 -18.17 3.04 21.25
CA GLU A 832 -17.06 2.22 21.72
C GLU A 832 -15.91 3.14 22.13
N LYS A 833 -15.18 2.77 23.18
CA LYS A 833 -13.97 3.45 23.63
C LYS A 833 -12.92 2.42 24.01
N SER A 834 -11.74 2.55 23.44
CA SER A 834 -10.58 1.72 23.72
C SER A 834 -9.32 2.57 23.89
N GLN A 835 -8.38 2.07 24.68
CA GLN A 835 -7.02 2.59 24.74
C GLN A 835 -6.14 1.80 23.76
N LYS A 836 -5.31 2.52 23.00
CA LYS A 836 -4.49 2.00 21.91
C LYS A 836 -3.01 2.30 22.12
N ASN A 837 -2.16 1.34 21.78
CA ASN A 837 -0.72 1.49 21.74
C ASN A 837 -0.21 1.01 20.38
N TYR A 838 -0.02 1.95 19.44
CA TYR A 838 0.36 1.67 18.05
C TYR A 838 -0.50 0.58 17.39
N GLY A 839 -1.83 0.78 17.43
CA GLY A 839 -2.83 -0.11 16.82
C GLY A 839 -3.40 -1.16 17.77
N GLU A 840 -2.56 -1.70 18.66
CA GLU A 840 -2.92 -2.73 19.64
C GLU A 840 -3.80 -2.16 20.77
N SER A 841 -4.82 -2.92 21.18
CA SER A 841 -5.64 -2.53 22.35
C SER A 841 -4.87 -2.75 23.66
N HIS A 842 -4.82 -1.75 24.54
CA HIS A 842 -4.13 -1.87 25.83
C HIS A 842 -4.81 -1.01 26.90
N GLY A 843 -5.35 -1.63 27.94
CA GLY A 843 -6.15 -1.02 29.00
C GLY A 843 -7.65 -1.30 28.85
N MET A 844 -8.46 -0.49 29.53
CA MET A 844 -9.91 -0.66 29.56
C MET A 844 -10.58 -0.46 28.20
N TYR A 845 -11.45 -1.42 27.85
CA TYR A 845 -12.35 -1.36 26.71
C TYR A 845 -13.80 -1.28 27.21
N ARG A 846 -14.60 -0.41 26.59
CA ARG A 846 -16.05 -0.34 26.82
C ARG A 846 -16.78 -0.06 25.51
N SER A 847 -17.94 -0.68 25.33
CA SER A 847 -18.93 -0.29 24.33
C SER A 847 -20.29 -0.06 24.96
N TYR A 848 -21.13 0.75 24.31
CA TYR A 848 -22.42 1.20 24.83
C TYR A 848 -23.52 1.03 23.77
N PHE A 849 -24.75 1.02 24.25
CA PHE A 849 -25.93 1.16 23.42
C PHE A 849 -26.18 2.63 23.06
N PRO A 850 -27.07 2.93 22.07
CA PRO A 850 -27.36 4.30 21.63
C PRO A 850 -28.03 5.19 22.68
N ASP A 851 -28.49 4.63 23.80
CA ASP A 851 -29.03 5.34 24.97
C ASP A 851 -27.98 5.61 26.06
N GLY A 852 -26.78 5.04 25.92
CA GLY A 852 -25.63 5.25 26.80
C GLY A 852 -25.46 4.14 27.83
N SER A 853 -26.36 3.16 27.84
CA SER A 853 -26.25 1.98 28.70
C SER A 853 -25.10 1.07 28.26
N LEU A 854 -24.46 0.40 29.22
CA LEU A 854 -23.28 -0.42 28.96
C LEU A 854 -23.64 -1.66 28.14
N LYS A 855 -22.90 -1.91 27.05
CA LYS A 855 -23.08 -3.05 26.16
C LYS A 855 -21.99 -4.10 26.34
N GLU A 856 -20.75 -3.67 26.54
CA GLU A 856 -19.60 -4.57 26.72
C GLU A 856 -18.50 -3.90 27.53
N GLU A 857 -17.81 -4.67 28.35
CA GLU A 857 -16.61 -4.22 29.05
C GLU A 857 -15.60 -5.35 29.26
N GLY A 858 -14.33 -4.95 29.33
CA GLY A 858 -13.20 -5.81 29.65
C GLY A 858 -11.88 -5.06 29.56
N GLU A 859 -10.79 -5.77 29.83
CA GLU A 859 -9.43 -5.23 29.74
C GLU A 859 -8.64 -5.93 28.64
N TYR A 860 -7.92 -5.15 27.85
CA TYR A 860 -6.94 -5.65 26.90
C TYR A 860 -5.52 -5.41 27.41
N VAL A 861 -4.61 -6.31 27.09
CA VAL A 861 -3.18 -6.14 27.30
C VAL A 861 -2.48 -6.53 26.00
N TYR A 862 -2.03 -5.51 25.25
CA TYR A 862 -1.35 -5.66 23.95
C TYR A 862 -2.12 -6.55 22.97
N GLY A 863 -3.37 -6.19 22.73
CA GLY A 863 -4.28 -6.88 21.81
C GLY A 863 -5.04 -8.04 22.43
N LYS A 864 -4.56 -8.61 23.54
CA LYS A 864 -5.13 -9.82 24.14
C LYS A 864 -6.05 -9.53 25.30
N ARG A 865 -7.17 -10.26 25.41
CA ARG A 865 -8.12 -10.10 26.52
C ARG A 865 -7.51 -10.58 27.83
N LYS A 866 -7.69 -9.80 28.90
CA LYS A 866 -7.30 -10.14 30.27
C LYS A 866 -8.44 -9.87 31.25
N GLY A 867 -8.55 -10.68 32.28
CA GLY A 867 -9.53 -10.52 33.34
C GLY A 867 -10.95 -10.89 32.92
N GLU A 868 -11.92 -10.33 33.64
CA GLU A 868 -13.34 -10.60 33.40
C GLU A 868 -13.88 -9.78 32.21
N TRP A 869 -14.54 -10.47 31.29
CA TRP A 869 -15.21 -9.89 30.14
C TRP A 869 -16.72 -10.10 30.24
N LYS A 870 -17.50 -9.03 30.06
CA LYS A 870 -18.97 -9.05 30.14
C LYS A 870 -19.58 -8.37 28.92
N THR A 871 -20.66 -8.93 28.41
CA THR A 871 -21.55 -8.24 27.46
C THR A 871 -23.00 -8.30 27.94
N TYR A 872 -23.79 -7.32 27.53
CA TYR A 872 -25.18 -7.13 27.95
C TYR A 872 -26.10 -7.11 26.72
N HIS A 873 -27.34 -7.57 26.92
CA HIS A 873 -28.44 -7.36 25.98
C HIS A 873 -28.99 -5.93 26.14
N HIS A 874 -29.73 -5.45 25.15
CA HIS A 874 -30.35 -4.11 25.17
C HIS A 874 -31.43 -3.93 26.26
N ASN A 875 -31.84 -5.00 26.94
CA ASN A 875 -32.69 -4.94 28.15
C ASN A 875 -31.86 -4.93 29.45
N GLY A 876 -30.53 -4.77 29.38
CA GLY A 876 -29.62 -4.71 30.52
C GLY A 876 -29.23 -6.06 31.12
N LYS A 877 -29.82 -7.17 30.67
CA LYS A 877 -29.46 -8.53 31.16
C LYS A 877 -28.12 -8.98 30.58
N LEU A 878 -27.38 -9.76 31.36
CA LEU A 878 -26.11 -10.35 30.92
C LEU A 878 -26.33 -11.22 29.67
N ALA A 879 -25.46 -11.08 28.67
CA ALA A 879 -25.49 -11.82 27.41
C ALA A 879 -24.30 -12.76 27.27
N TYR A 880 -23.15 -12.38 27.84
CA TYR A 880 -21.90 -13.13 27.80
C TYR A 880 -21.07 -12.84 29.05
N LYS A 881 -20.40 -13.87 29.57
CA LYS A 881 -19.39 -13.73 30.63
C LYS A 881 -18.26 -14.74 30.45
N ALA A 882 -17.02 -14.28 30.61
CA ALA A 882 -15.84 -15.13 30.62
C ALA A 882 -14.70 -14.47 31.42
N PHE A 883 -13.73 -15.27 31.84
CA PHE A 883 -12.46 -14.77 32.36
C PHE A 883 -11.34 -15.20 31.40
N TYR A 884 -10.46 -14.27 31.07
CA TYR A 884 -9.37 -14.49 30.11
C TYR A 884 -8.01 -14.23 30.75
N GLU A 885 -7.04 -15.09 30.43
CA GLU A 885 -5.62 -14.81 30.63
C GLU A 885 -4.97 -14.78 29.24
N LEU A 886 -4.73 -13.58 28.72
CA LEU A 886 -4.13 -13.33 27.41
C LEU A 886 -4.81 -14.12 26.27
N ASP A 887 -6.12 -13.89 26.13
CA ASP A 887 -7.06 -14.56 25.22
C ASP A 887 -7.37 -16.03 25.51
N VAL A 888 -6.65 -16.67 26.44
CA VAL A 888 -6.97 -18.03 26.89
C VAL A 888 -8.13 -17.96 27.88
N ALA A 889 -9.29 -18.50 27.50
CA ALA A 889 -10.45 -18.58 28.38
C ALA A 889 -10.12 -19.49 29.59
N GLN A 890 -10.47 -19.03 30.79
CA GLN A 890 -10.25 -19.75 32.04
C GLN A 890 -11.57 -20.34 32.55
N ASP A 891 -11.54 -21.57 33.03
CA ASP A 891 -12.67 -22.37 33.56
C ASP A 891 -13.85 -22.55 32.61
N SER A 892 -14.60 -21.48 32.32
CA SER A 892 -15.77 -21.53 31.47
C SER A 892 -16.13 -20.20 30.82
N VAL A 893 -16.74 -20.30 29.63
CA VAL A 893 -17.42 -19.21 28.95
C VAL A 893 -18.93 -19.46 29.04
N MET A 894 -19.68 -18.44 29.47
CA MET A 894 -21.13 -18.52 29.62
C MET A 894 -21.82 -17.57 28.64
N ARG A 895 -22.83 -18.06 27.91
CA ARG A 895 -23.72 -17.25 27.08
C ARG A 895 -25.15 -17.35 27.60
N TYR A 896 -25.89 -16.25 27.49
CA TYR A 896 -27.22 -16.12 28.07
C TYR A 896 -28.24 -15.75 26.99
N TYR A 897 -29.44 -16.30 27.11
CA TYR A 897 -30.60 -15.83 26.36
C TYR A 897 -30.93 -14.38 26.73
N ILE A 898 -31.56 -13.65 25.81
CA ILE A 898 -32.08 -12.30 26.09
C ILE A 898 -33.08 -12.27 27.26
N SER A 899 -33.69 -13.41 27.60
CA SER A 899 -34.54 -13.57 28.78
C SER A 899 -33.76 -13.59 30.10
N GLY A 900 -32.46 -13.89 30.08
CA GLY A 900 -31.56 -14.00 31.24
C GLY A 900 -31.13 -15.44 31.60
N GLY A 901 -31.80 -16.46 31.06
CA GLY A 901 -31.42 -17.85 31.29
C GLY A 901 -30.12 -18.24 30.57
N ILE A 902 -29.37 -19.18 31.13
CA ILE A 902 -28.16 -19.71 30.48
C ILE A 902 -28.57 -20.37 29.17
N LYS A 903 -27.86 -20.04 28.09
CA LYS A 903 -27.98 -20.66 26.76
C LYS A 903 -26.93 -21.74 26.57
N GLU A 904 -25.72 -21.45 27.03
CA GLU A 904 -24.53 -22.24 26.72
C GLU A 904 -23.46 -22.03 27.81
N ILE A 905 -22.79 -23.13 28.18
CA ILE A 905 -21.56 -23.12 28.97
C ILE A 905 -20.53 -23.96 28.24
N THR A 906 -19.42 -23.34 27.85
CA THR A 906 -18.25 -24.02 27.30
C THR A 906 -17.20 -24.11 28.41
N TYR A 907 -16.74 -25.32 28.73
CA TYR A 907 -15.74 -25.58 29.75
C TYR A 907 -14.35 -25.71 29.12
N TYR A 908 -13.37 -25.12 29.78
CA TYR A 908 -11.98 -25.12 29.34
C TYR A 908 -11.10 -25.80 30.38
N ASP A 909 -10.09 -26.54 29.94
CA ASP A 909 -9.02 -26.98 30.84
C ASP A 909 -7.99 -25.87 31.09
N LYS A 910 -6.96 -26.17 31.89
CA LYS A 910 -5.88 -25.23 32.20
C LYS A 910 -5.04 -24.82 30.97
N ASN A 911 -5.12 -25.57 29.88
CA ASN A 911 -4.40 -25.30 28.63
C ASN A 911 -5.23 -24.44 27.66
N GLY A 912 -6.50 -24.15 28.00
CA GLY A 912 -7.41 -23.40 27.13
C GLY A 912 -8.13 -24.26 26.10
N ASP A 913 -8.05 -25.59 26.21
CA ASP A 913 -8.74 -26.51 25.32
C ASP A 913 -10.16 -26.73 25.80
N VAL A 914 -11.12 -26.79 24.86
CA VAL A 914 -12.51 -27.08 25.20
C VAL A 914 -12.62 -28.54 25.63
N ILE A 915 -13.09 -28.77 26.85
CA ILE A 915 -13.33 -30.12 27.40
C ILE A 915 -14.80 -30.52 27.39
N GLY A 916 -15.69 -29.56 27.13
CA GLY A 916 -17.06 -29.88 26.79
C GLY A 916 -17.98 -28.67 26.77
N GLU A 917 -19.15 -28.88 26.17
CA GLU A 917 -20.14 -27.84 25.96
C GLU A 917 -21.51 -28.31 26.46
N LYS A 918 -22.17 -27.47 27.27
CA LYS A 918 -23.56 -27.66 27.68
C LYS A 918 -24.42 -26.62 27.01
N TYR A 919 -25.41 -27.08 26.25
CA TYR A 919 -26.46 -26.23 25.72
C TYR A 919 -27.72 -26.38 26.56
N PHE A 920 -28.45 -25.29 26.72
CA PHE A 920 -29.65 -25.23 27.54
C PHE A 920 -30.83 -24.70 26.74
N HIS A 921 -32.00 -25.24 27.00
CA HIS A 921 -33.27 -24.67 26.55
C HIS A 921 -33.57 -23.37 27.31
N PRO A 922 -34.42 -22.47 26.79
CA PRO A 922 -34.76 -21.21 27.46
C PRO A 922 -35.38 -21.34 28.86
N ASN A 923 -35.87 -22.52 29.24
CA ASN A 923 -36.36 -22.84 30.58
C ASN A 923 -35.26 -23.36 31.54
N GLY A 924 -34.02 -23.49 31.07
CA GLY A 924 -32.89 -24.03 31.83
C GLY A 924 -32.71 -25.55 31.74
N ALA A 925 -33.60 -26.27 31.05
CA ALA A 925 -33.42 -27.70 30.82
C ALA A 925 -32.17 -27.96 29.95
N LEU A 926 -31.42 -29.01 30.28
CA LEU A 926 -30.27 -29.42 29.47
C LEU A 926 -30.76 -29.85 28.08
N ASN A 927 -30.22 -29.22 27.04
CA ASN A 927 -30.48 -29.58 25.66
C ASN A 927 -29.52 -30.65 25.18
N SER A 928 -28.24 -30.46 25.45
CA SER A 928 -27.20 -31.41 25.11
C SER A 928 -25.97 -31.12 25.93
N PHE A 929 -25.20 -32.19 26.18
CA PHE A 929 -23.86 -32.10 26.69
C PHE A 929 -22.94 -32.84 25.72
N ALA A 930 -21.93 -32.15 25.22
CA ALA A 930 -20.93 -32.72 24.35
C ALA A 930 -19.57 -32.70 25.04
N PRO A 931 -19.08 -33.83 25.58
CA PRO A 931 -17.67 -33.93 25.95
C PRO A 931 -16.83 -33.81 24.68
N MET A 932 -15.73 -33.05 24.76
CA MET A 932 -14.78 -32.91 23.67
C MET A 932 -13.50 -33.68 24.03
N GLU A 933 -12.96 -34.42 23.06
CA GLU A 933 -11.72 -35.16 23.21
C GLU A 933 -10.78 -34.78 22.05
N GLY A 934 -9.87 -33.83 22.33
CA GLY A 934 -9.11 -33.14 21.28
C GLY A 934 -10.00 -32.25 20.41
N ASP A 935 -9.65 -32.11 19.13
CA ASP A 935 -10.33 -31.21 18.18
C ASP A 935 -11.64 -31.77 17.60
N PHE A 936 -12.00 -33.02 17.93
CA PHE A 936 -13.14 -33.70 17.32
C PHE A 936 -14.16 -34.13 18.37
N THR A 937 -15.43 -34.02 18.03
CA THR A 937 -16.49 -34.71 18.76
C THR A 937 -16.34 -36.22 18.53
N HIS A 938 -16.12 -36.97 19.61
CA HIS A 938 -16.03 -38.43 19.60
C HIS A 938 -16.99 -39.02 20.64
N GLY A 939 -17.64 -40.14 20.29
CA GLY A 939 -18.54 -40.85 21.21
C GLY A 939 -20.02 -40.55 20.98
N GLU A 940 -20.83 -40.76 22.01
CA GLU A 940 -22.28 -40.68 21.93
C GLU A 940 -22.84 -39.43 22.60
N PHE A 941 -23.72 -38.72 21.89
CA PHE A 941 -24.25 -37.43 22.28
C PHE A 941 -25.77 -37.46 22.25
N CYS A 942 -26.40 -37.24 23.39
CA CYS A 942 -27.84 -37.13 23.48
C CYS A 942 -28.27 -35.68 23.32
N ASN A 943 -29.18 -35.44 22.38
CA ASN A 943 -29.99 -34.24 22.39
C ASN A 943 -31.32 -34.54 23.08
N TYR A 944 -31.68 -33.65 23.98
CA TYR A 944 -32.88 -33.65 24.77
C TYR A 944 -33.75 -32.47 24.35
N ASP A 945 -35.05 -32.64 24.44
CA ASP A 945 -35.99 -31.53 24.33
C ASP A 945 -36.11 -30.75 25.66
N ALA A 946 -36.98 -29.74 25.69
CA ALA A 946 -37.15 -28.87 26.85
C ALA A 946 -37.77 -29.56 28.08
N PHE A 947 -38.20 -30.83 27.94
CA PHE A 947 -38.79 -31.66 29.01
C PHE A 947 -37.85 -32.81 29.41
N GLY A 948 -36.62 -32.85 28.88
CA GLY A 948 -35.63 -33.89 29.16
C GLY A 948 -35.86 -35.20 28.42
N LYS A 949 -36.77 -35.27 27.43
CA LYS A 949 -36.94 -36.47 26.59
C LYS A 949 -35.87 -36.51 25.50
N ILE A 950 -35.31 -37.69 25.25
CA ILE A 950 -34.31 -37.90 24.19
C ILE A 950 -34.97 -37.67 22.82
N VAL A 951 -34.44 -36.70 22.07
CA VAL A 951 -34.77 -36.44 20.66
C VAL A 951 -34.00 -37.39 19.76
N ILE A 952 -32.68 -37.48 20.00
CA ILE A 952 -31.76 -38.29 19.21
C ILE A 952 -30.48 -38.51 20.03
N LYS A 953 -29.94 -39.72 19.95
CA LYS A 953 -28.60 -40.08 20.43
C LYS A 953 -27.71 -40.27 19.22
N ARG A 954 -26.79 -39.35 18.99
CA ARG A 954 -25.86 -39.38 17.85
C ARG A 954 -24.57 -40.05 18.25
N LYS A 955 -23.99 -40.85 17.37
CA LYS A 955 -22.65 -41.40 17.52
C LYS A 955 -21.74 -40.70 16.54
N TYR A 956 -20.74 -40.00 17.07
CA TYR A 956 -19.73 -39.33 16.27
C TYR A 956 -18.42 -40.11 16.28
N ASN A 957 -17.74 -40.15 15.14
CA ASN A 957 -16.40 -40.70 14.99
C ASN A 957 -15.53 -39.71 14.22
N GLY A 958 -14.60 -39.04 14.90
CA GLY A 958 -13.71 -38.06 14.28
C GLY A 958 -14.46 -36.84 13.73
N GLY A 959 -15.47 -36.35 14.45
CA GLY A 959 -16.28 -35.19 14.06
C GLY A 959 -17.47 -35.52 13.16
N GLU A 960 -17.60 -36.74 12.65
CA GLU A 960 -18.69 -37.15 11.76
C GLU A 960 -19.73 -37.99 12.48
N MET A 961 -21.01 -37.65 12.27
CA MET A 961 -22.12 -38.45 12.76
C MET A 961 -22.23 -39.73 11.92
N VAL A 962 -21.75 -40.85 12.46
CA VAL A 962 -21.73 -42.15 11.76
C VAL A 962 -22.99 -42.97 12.01
N ALA A 963 -23.68 -42.71 13.11
CA ALA A 963 -24.93 -43.38 13.42
C ALA A 963 -25.79 -42.53 14.34
N TYR A 964 -27.07 -42.88 14.44
CA TYR A 964 -27.96 -42.34 15.45
C TYR A 964 -28.92 -43.40 15.98
N SER A 965 -29.37 -43.21 17.22
CA SER A 965 -30.44 -43.97 17.85
C SER A 965 -31.50 -43.01 18.40
N TYR A 966 -32.69 -43.54 18.66
CA TYR A 966 -33.76 -42.85 19.38
C TYR A 966 -34.52 -43.86 20.26
N LEU A 967 -35.37 -43.37 21.17
CA LEU A 967 -36.14 -44.21 22.07
C LEU A 967 -37.39 -44.77 21.39
N LYS A 968 -37.66 -46.07 21.61
CA LYS A 968 -38.90 -46.75 21.20
C LYS A 968 -39.32 -47.73 22.30
N ASN A 969 -40.47 -47.49 22.94
CA ASN A 969 -41.01 -48.28 24.04
C ASN A 969 -40.04 -48.45 25.23
N GLY A 970 -39.43 -47.36 25.69
CA GLY A 970 -38.53 -47.32 26.83
C GLY A 970 -37.12 -47.86 26.57
N LYS A 971 -36.80 -48.26 25.33
CA LYS A 971 -35.48 -48.78 24.94
C LYS A 971 -34.91 -48.02 23.75
N LEU A 972 -33.61 -47.74 23.78
CA LEU A 972 -32.90 -47.23 22.60
C LEU A 972 -32.91 -48.31 21.52
N ILE A 973 -33.28 -47.94 20.31
CA ILE A 973 -33.13 -48.84 19.17
C ILE A 973 -31.65 -49.05 18.81
N GLU A 974 -31.37 -50.15 18.14
CA GLU A 974 -30.06 -50.39 17.52
C GLU A 974 -29.65 -49.19 16.65
N PRO A 975 -28.39 -48.72 16.72
CA PRO A 975 -27.92 -47.56 15.96
C PRO A 975 -28.18 -47.71 14.46
N ILE A 976 -28.86 -46.72 13.89
CA ILE A 976 -29.06 -46.58 12.45
C ILE A 976 -27.81 -45.91 11.88
N VAL A 977 -27.09 -46.63 11.03
CA VAL A 977 -25.89 -46.13 10.34
C VAL A 977 -26.32 -45.13 9.27
N ILE A 978 -25.65 -43.98 9.22
CA ILE A 978 -25.87 -42.96 8.20
C ILE A 978 -24.87 -43.18 7.06
N ASN A 979 -25.39 -43.21 5.84
CA ASN A 979 -24.66 -43.41 4.59
C ASN A 979 -24.64 -42.15 3.71
N GLY A 980 -25.03 -40.99 4.27
CA GLY A 980 -24.98 -39.68 3.62
C GLY A 980 -26.05 -39.44 2.54
N ASN A 981 -27.05 -40.32 2.40
CA ASN A 981 -28.11 -40.16 1.41
C ASN A 981 -29.46 -40.65 1.94
N GLY A 982 -30.48 -39.81 1.84
CA GLY A 982 -31.88 -40.17 2.12
C GLY A 982 -32.54 -39.32 3.19
N ASP A 983 -33.81 -39.65 3.46
CA ASP A 983 -34.63 -38.97 4.46
C ASP A 983 -34.40 -39.58 5.85
N ILE A 984 -34.00 -38.75 6.79
CA ILE A 984 -33.74 -39.13 8.17
C ILE A 984 -34.89 -38.65 9.05
N LYS A 985 -35.52 -39.59 9.76
CA LYS A 985 -36.55 -39.32 10.78
C LYS A 985 -36.19 -39.98 12.10
N THR A 986 -36.46 -39.26 13.18
CA THR A 986 -36.31 -39.74 14.56
C THR A 986 -37.62 -39.55 15.31
N TYR A 987 -37.82 -40.31 16.38
CA TYR A 987 -39.06 -40.33 17.13
C TYR A 987 -38.81 -40.21 18.63
N PHE A 988 -39.76 -39.59 19.33
CA PHE A 988 -39.86 -39.69 20.78
C PHE A 988 -40.37 -41.08 21.17
N ASP A 989 -40.22 -41.42 22.46
CA ASP A 989 -40.62 -42.72 22.98
C ASP A 989 -42.13 -43.02 22.83
N ASP A 990 -42.94 -41.96 22.77
CA ASP A 990 -44.39 -42.02 22.51
C ASP A 990 -44.76 -42.20 21.02
N GLY A 991 -43.76 -42.31 20.13
CA GLY A 991 -43.94 -42.53 18.70
C GLY A 991 -44.14 -41.26 17.86
N ASN A 992 -44.20 -40.07 18.47
CA ASN A 992 -44.27 -38.82 17.72
C ASN A 992 -42.92 -38.47 17.08
N VAL A 993 -42.93 -37.79 15.92
CA VAL A 993 -41.70 -37.38 15.21
C VAL A 993 -40.93 -36.35 16.03
N ALA A 994 -39.66 -36.61 16.29
CA ALA A 994 -38.76 -35.74 17.03
C ALA A 994 -37.91 -34.84 16.10
N SER A 995 -37.41 -35.38 14.99
CA SER A 995 -36.76 -34.61 13.94
C SER A 995 -36.88 -35.26 12.56
N SER A 996 -36.87 -34.44 11.51
CA SER A 996 -36.96 -34.85 10.10
C SER A 996 -36.09 -33.95 9.23
N TYR A 997 -35.24 -34.54 8.38
CA TYR A 997 -34.39 -33.83 7.42
C TYR A 997 -33.90 -34.80 6.33
N SER A 998 -33.31 -34.27 5.27
CA SER A 998 -32.75 -35.09 4.18
C SER A 998 -31.27 -34.79 3.99
N GLU A 999 -30.51 -35.83 3.64
CA GLU A 999 -29.11 -35.73 3.26
C GLU A 999 -28.92 -36.14 1.80
N LYS A 1000 -28.06 -35.42 1.09
CA LYS A 1000 -27.61 -35.74 -0.27
C LYS A 1000 -26.09 -35.63 -0.32
N ASN A 1001 -25.41 -36.75 -0.55
CA ASN A 1001 -23.94 -36.87 -0.50
C ASN A 1001 -23.32 -36.28 0.79
N GLY A 1002 -23.94 -36.56 1.94
CA GLY A 1002 -23.50 -36.10 3.26
C GLY A 1002 -23.76 -34.62 3.54
N LEU A 1003 -24.51 -33.94 2.69
CA LEU A 1003 -24.91 -32.53 2.87
C LEU A 1003 -26.42 -32.46 3.17
N TYR A 1004 -26.82 -31.67 4.17
CA TYR A 1004 -28.21 -31.34 4.43
C TYR A 1004 -28.82 -30.59 3.25
N GLU A 1005 -29.97 -31.08 2.81
CA GLU A 1005 -30.68 -30.58 1.63
C GLU A 1005 -32.19 -30.51 1.92
N GLY A 1006 -32.80 -29.38 1.62
CA GLY A 1006 -34.24 -29.18 1.75
C GLY A 1006 -34.73 -28.93 3.19
N PRO A 1007 -36.00 -29.27 3.48
CA PRO A 1007 -36.65 -28.94 4.75
C PRO A 1007 -36.04 -29.69 5.94
N TYR A 1008 -35.86 -28.95 7.03
CA TYR A 1008 -35.37 -29.45 8.30
C TYR A 1008 -36.37 -29.08 9.41
N LYS A 1009 -36.82 -30.08 10.17
CA LYS A 1009 -37.75 -29.89 11.29
C LYS A 1009 -37.28 -30.60 12.56
N ARG A 1010 -37.41 -29.92 13.70
CA ARG A 1010 -37.31 -30.51 15.05
C ARG A 1010 -38.55 -30.14 15.87
N MET A 1011 -39.02 -31.09 16.68
CA MET A 1011 -40.19 -30.95 17.55
C MET A 1011 -39.80 -31.02 19.03
N HIS A 1012 -40.67 -30.54 19.90
CA HIS A 1012 -40.70 -30.85 21.33
C HIS A 1012 -41.60 -32.08 21.58
N SER A 1013 -41.39 -32.81 22.67
CA SER A 1013 -42.17 -34.02 22.99
C SER A 1013 -43.61 -33.77 23.39
N ASN A 1014 -44.00 -32.51 23.57
CA ASN A 1014 -45.40 -32.11 23.68
C ASN A 1014 -46.09 -31.89 22.30
N GLY A 1015 -45.39 -32.19 21.20
CA GLY A 1015 -45.89 -32.09 19.83
C GLY A 1015 -45.75 -30.70 19.19
N LYS A 1016 -45.20 -29.70 19.88
CA LYS A 1016 -45.00 -28.34 19.32
C LYS A 1016 -43.68 -28.23 18.55
N PRO A 1017 -43.59 -27.37 17.51
CA PRO A 1017 -42.35 -27.20 16.76
C PRO A 1017 -41.27 -26.58 17.65
N TRP A 1018 -40.01 -26.94 17.39
CA TRP A 1018 -38.83 -26.36 18.03
C TRP A 1018 -37.99 -25.57 17.01
N ILE A 1019 -37.69 -26.18 15.85
CA ILE A 1019 -36.98 -25.53 14.74
C ILE A 1019 -37.64 -25.95 13.43
N GLU A 1020 -37.86 -24.98 12.55
CA GLU A 1020 -38.19 -25.19 11.15
C GLU A 1020 -37.20 -24.39 10.31
N ALA A 1021 -36.51 -25.05 9.40
CA ALA A 1021 -35.51 -24.42 8.54
C ALA A 1021 -35.47 -25.10 7.18
N ASN A 1022 -34.76 -24.50 6.25
CA ASN A 1022 -34.38 -25.11 4.99
C ASN A 1022 -32.86 -25.03 4.83
N TYR A 1023 -32.30 -26.07 4.22
CA TYR A 1023 -30.88 -26.17 3.92
C TYR A 1023 -30.67 -26.34 2.42
N LEU A 1024 -29.54 -25.82 1.94
CA LEU A 1024 -29.02 -26.06 0.60
C LEU A 1024 -27.50 -26.27 0.76
N ASN A 1025 -27.00 -27.45 0.41
CA ASN A 1025 -25.57 -27.77 0.54
C ASN A 1025 -25.00 -27.51 1.96
N ASN A 1026 -25.66 -27.98 3.02
CA ASN A 1026 -25.33 -27.71 4.45
C ASN A 1026 -25.53 -26.27 4.94
N ASN A 1027 -25.84 -25.31 4.06
CA ASN A 1027 -26.06 -23.92 4.43
C ASN A 1027 -27.55 -23.65 4.67
N HIS A 1028 -27.89 -22.85 5.68
CA HIS A 1028 -29.26 -22.33 5.82
C HIS A 1028 -29.66 -21.55 4.56
N HIS A 1029 -30.82 -21.86 3.99
CA HIS A 1029 -31.30 -21.23 2.76
C HIS A 1029 -32.81 -21.09 2.79
N GLY A 1030 -33.32 -19.86 2.67
CA GLY A 1030 -34.73 -19.52 2.87
C GLY A 1030 -35.08 -19.29 4.34
N ASP A 1031 -36.33 -19.55 4.69
CA ASP A 1031 -36.87 -19.24 6.02
C ASP A 1031 -36.29 -20.14 7.12
N TYR A 1032 -36.02 -19.52 8.25
CA TYR A 1032 -35.61 -20.16 9.49
C TYR A 1032 -36.49 -19.65 10.63
N LYS A 1033 -37.10 -20.57 11.38
CA LYS A 1033 -37.93 -20.28 12.56
C LYS A 1033 -37.51 -21.16 13.73
N ALA A 1034 -37.46 -20.59 14.92
CA ALA A 1034 -37.29 -21.34 16.16
C ALA A 1034 -38.31 -20.90 17.21
N TYR A 1035 -38.73 -21.84 18.03
CA TYR A 1035 -39.85 -21.69 18.96
C TYR A 1035 -39.43 -22.01 20.40
N TYR A 1036 -40.20 -21.50 21.36
CA TYR A 1036 -40.15 -21.90 22.78
C TYR A 1036 -40.88 -23.22 22.99
N GLU A 1037 -40.70 -23.81 24.17
CA GLU A 1037 -41.31 -25.09 24.58
C GLU A 1037 -42.86 -25.08 24.54
N ASP A 1038 -43.46 -23.89 24.66
CA ASP A 1038 -44.90 -23.67 24.58
C ASP A 1038 -45.39 -23.40 23.13
N GLY A 1039 -44.50 -23.46 22.13
CA GLY A 1039 -44.78 -23.19 20.71
C GLY A 1039 -44.82 -21.71 20.34
N THR A 1040 -44.54 -20.79 21.27
CA THR A 1040 -44.41 -19.37 20.98
C THR A 1040 -43.17 -19.14 20.10
N LEU A 1041 -43.29 -18.32 19.05
CA LEU A 1041 -42.16 -17.99 18.17
C LEU A 1041 -41.07 -17.27 18.99
N ARG A 1042 -39.81 -17.68 18.84
CA ARG A 1042 -38.64 -17.10 19.54
C ARG A 1042 -37.71 -16.34 18.59
N TYR A 1043 -37.59 -16.83 17.37
CA TYR A 1043 -36.66 -16.31 16.36
C TYR A 1043 -37.21 -16.61 14.98
N GLU A 1044 -37.16 -15.62 14.08
CA GLU A 1044 -37.35 -15.84 12.65
C GLU A 1044 -36.32 -15.04 11.85
N ALA A 1045 -35.85 -15.61 10.75
CA ALA A 1045 -34.98 -14.94 9.79
C ALA A 1045 -35.08 -15.62 8.43
N SER A 1046 -34.56 -14.96 7.41
CA SER A 1046 -34.30 -15.59 6.12
C SER A 1046 -32.79 -15.63 5.87
N TYR A 1047 -32.33 -16.70 5.24
CA TYR A 1047 -30.93 -16.94 4.93
C TYR A 1047 -30.75 -17.16 3.43
N ASN A 1048 -29.59 -16.79 2.91
CA ASN A 1048 -29.20 -17.06 1.53
C ASN A 1048 -27.76 -17.61 1.53
N TYR A 1049 -27.63 -18.92 1.33
CA TYR A 1049 -26.35 -19.64 1.44
C TYR A 1049 -25.64 -19.34 2.78
N GLY A 1050 -26.35 -19.57 3.88
CA GLY A 1050 -25.81 -19.42 5.23
C GLY A 1050 -25.76 -17.99 5.76
N ARG A 1051 -25.94 -16.99 4.89
CA ARG A 1051 -25.88 -15.56 5.24
C ARG A 1051 -27.27 -15.00 5.53
N LEU A 1052 -27.44 -14.25 6.60
CA LEU A 1052 -28.67 -13.53 6.92
C LEU A 1052 -29.04 -12.58 5.76
N HIS A 1053 -30.29 -12.67 5.31
CA HIS A 1053 -30.81 -11.84 4.24
C HIS A 1053 -32.26 -11.45 4.53
N GLY A 1054 -32.60 -10.17 4.40
CA GLY A 1054 -33.91 -9.65 4.78
C GLY A 1054 -34.01 -9.40 6.29
N ILE A 1055 -35.17 -9.62 6.87
CA ILE A 1055 -35.47 -9.21 8.25
C ILE A 1055 -35.26 -10.38 9.22
N GLN A 1056 -34.44 -10.16 10.24
CA GLN A 1056 -34.36 -11.00 11.43
C GLN A 1056 -35.28 -10.45 12.52
N LYS A 1057 -36.04 -11.31 13.19
CA LYS A 1057 -36.82 -10.97 14.39
C LYS A 1057 -36.55 -11.90 15.56
N LYS A 1058 -36.61 -11.35 16.78
CA LYS A 1058 -36.47 -12.08 18.05
C LYS A 1058 -37.61 -11.74 18.98
N TYR A 1059 -38.06 -12.72 19.77
CA TYR A 1059 -39.21 -12.60 20.66
C TYR A 1059 -38.94 -13.16 22.05
N ASN A 1060 -39.63 -12.63 23.06
CA ASN A 1060 -39.61 -13.20 24.42
C ASN A 1060 -40.64 -14.35 24.56
N LYS A 1061 -40.64 -15.02 25.73
CA LYS A 1061 -41.58 -16.14 26.02
C LYS A 1061 -43.07 -15.76 25.98
N LYS A 1062 -43.41 -14.47 26.05
CA LYS A 1062 -44.80 -13.98 25.95
C LYS A 1062 -45.20 -13.67 24.50
N GLY A 1063 -44.33 -13.92 23.52
CA GLY A 1063 -44.55 -13.61 22.10
C GLY A 1063 -44.33 -12.13 21.75
N VAL A 1064 -43.78 -11.34 22.66
CA VAL A 1064 -43.48 -9.92 22.43
C VAL A 1064 -42.19 -9.79 21.63
N LEU A 1065 -42.22 -8.96 20.58
CA LEU A 1065 -41.06 -8.66 19.73
C LEU A 1065 -40.00 -7.88 20.54
N LEU A 1066 -38.74 -8.34 20.51
CA LEU A 1066 -37.60 -7.74 21.20
C LEU A 1066 -36.62 -7.03 20.27
N SER A 1067 -36.50 -7.51 19.03
CA SER A 1067 -35.68 -6.87 18.01
C SER A 1067 -36.13 -7.24 16.61
N GLU A 1068 -36.03 -6.30 15.68
CA GLU A 1068 -36.21 -6.47 14.24
C GLU A 1068 -35.01 -5.84 13.54
N ILE A 1069 -34.24 -6.56 12.71
CA ILE A 1069 -33.01 -6.05 12.08
C ILE A 1069 -32.97 -6.47 10.61
N THR A 1070 -32.75 -5.51 9.70
CA THR A 1070 -32.55 -5.78 8.27
C THR A 1070 -31.09 -6.13 7.96
N TYR A 1071 -30.88 -7.21 7.20
CA TYR A 1071 -29.59 -7.69 6.72
C TYR A 1071 -29.58 -7.83 5.19
N ASN A 1072 -28.43 -7.55 4.60
CA ASN A 1072 -28.09 -7.83 3.21
C ASN A 1072 -26.85 -8.72 3.19
N GLN A 1073 -27.03 -10.05 3.14
CA GLN A 1073 -25.91 -11.00 3.12
C GLN A 1073 -24.96 -10.81 4.33
N ASP A 1074 -25.50 -10.94 5.54
CA ASP A 1074 -24.86 -10.71 6.85
C ASP A 1074 -24.48 -9.26 7.21
N VAL A 1075 -24.48 -8.34 6.25
CA VAL A 1075 -24.24 -6.92 6.52
C VAL A 1075 -25.53 -6.24 6.96
N LYS A 1076 -25.54 -5.53 8.09
CA LYS A 1076 -26.70 -4.72 8.50
C LYS A 1076 -26.83 -3.53 7.55
N ASP A 1077 -27.94 -3.48 6.83
CA ASP A 1077 -28.27 -2.41 5.89
C ASP A 1077 -29.81 -2.23 5.91
N GLY A 1078 -30.28 -1.08 6.40
CA GLY A 1078 -31.69 -0.83 6.66
C GLY A 1078 -32.03 -0.53 8.12
N LEU A 1079 -33.28 -0.77 8.53
CA LEU A 1079 -33.75 -0.43 9.87
C LEU A 1079 -33.48 -1.56 10.88
N ALA A 1080 -33.18 -1.15 12.10
CA ALA A 1080 -33.12 -2.02 13.27
C ALA A 1080 -33.93 -1.40 14.41
N LYS A 1081 -34.93 -2.12 14.92
CA LYS A 1081 -35.79 -1.70 16.03
C LYS A 1081 -35.54 -2.58 17.22
N PHE A 1082 -35.45 -1.99 18.41
CA PHE A 1082 -35.19 -2.70 19.66
C PHE A 1082 -36.27 -2.36 20.68
N TYR A 1083 -36.73 -3.36 21.42
CA TYR A 1083 -37.85 -3.26 22.34
C TYR A 1083 -37.49 -3.83 23.72
N ASP A 1084 -38.17 -3.35 24.76
CA ASP A 1084 -38.09 -3.92 26.11
C ASP A 1084 -38.90 -5.23 26.24
N ASP A 1085 -38.83 -5.88 27.41
CA ASP A 1085 -39.55 -7.13 27.68
C ASP A 1085 -41.09 -6.96 27.70
N LYS A 1086 -41.62 -5.72 27.62
CA LYS A 1086 -43.05 -5.38 27.55
C LYS A 1086 -43.50 -5.00 26.14
N GLY A 1087 -42.57 -4.81 25.19
CA GLY A 1087 -42.86 -4.44 23.81
C GLY A 1087 -42.83 -2.93 23.55
N ASN A 1088 -42.37 -2.14 24.52
CA ASN A 1088 -42.13 -0.73 24.30
C ASN A 1088 -40.86 -0.55 23.46
N LEU A 1089 -40.93 0.30 22.45
CA LEU A 1089 -39.79 0.62 21.59
C LEU A 1089 -38.75 1.39 22.39
N LEU A 1090 -37.53 0.86 22.48
CA LEU A 1090 -36.39 1.51 23.15
C LEU A 1090 -35.73 2.52 22.21
N TYR A 1091 -35.37 2.08 21.01
CA TYR A 1091 -34.76 2.92 19.99
C TYR A 1091 -34.81 2.27 18.60
N VAL A 1092 -34.69 3.11 17.57
CA VAL A 1092 -34.53 2.69 16.18
C VAL A 1092 -33.16 3.14 15.68
N LEU A 1093 -32.46 2.23 15.01
CA LEU A 1093 -31.20 2.50 14.32
C LEU A 1093 -31.39 2.29 12.83
N LYS A 1094 -30.83 3.20 12.04
CA LYS A 1094 -30.67 2.99 10.61
C LYS A 1094 -29.22 2.61 10.32
N TYR A 1095 -29.02 1.45 9.74
CA TYR A 1095 -27.71 0.93 9.36
C TYR A 1095 -27.44 1.14 7.88
N LYS A 1096 -26.17 1.41 7.58
CA LYS A 1096 -25.58 1.35 6.24
C LYS A 1096 -24.22 0.68 6.37
N ASP A 1097 -24.06 -0.50 5.78
CA ASP A 1097 -22.81 -1.29 5.86
C ASP A 1097 -22.30 -1.49 7.29
N ASP A 1098 -23.16 -1.98 8.20
CA ASP A 1098 -22.89 -2.14 9.64
C ASP A 1098 -22.62 -0.86 10.43
N VAL A 1099 -22.57 0.31 9.78
CA VAL A 1099 -22.44 1.62 10.42
C VAL A 1099 -23.82 2.21 10.71
N VAL A 1100 -24.05 2.63 11.95
CA VAL A 1100 -25.29 3.35 12.32
C VAL A 1100 -25.22 4.77 11.75
N ILE A 1101 -26.17 5.13 10.90
CA ILE A 1101 -26.26 6.45 10.27
C ILE A 1101 -27.35 7.35 10.85
N GLU A 1102 -28.31 6.77 11.58
CA GLU A 1102 -29.39 7.50 12.26
C GLU A 1102 -29.77 6.78 13.57
N VAL A 1103 -30.14 7.55 14.59
CA VAL A 1103 -30.65 7.06 15.88
C VAL A 1103 -31.92 7.82 16.22
N ASP A 1104 -33.01 7.11 16.50
CA ASP A 1104 -34.26 7.64 17.05
C ASP A 1104 -34.47 7.02 18.44
N LEU A 1105 -34.35 7.85 19.49
CA LEU A 1105 -34.57 7.47 20.89
C LEU A 1105 -36.01 7.79 21.30
N ARG A 1106 -36.67 6.90 22.03
CA ARG A 1106 -38.04 7.12 22.52
C ARG A 1106 -38.16 7.05 24.02
#